data_AF-A0A2G2C3G4-F1
#
_entry.id   AF-A0A2G2C3G4-F1
#
_cell.length_a   1.000
_cell.length_b   1.000
_cell.length_c   1.000
_cell.angle_alpha   90.00
_cell.angle_beta   90.00
_cell.angle_gamma   90.00
#
_symmetry.space_group_name_H-M   'P 1'
#
loop_
_entity.id
_entity.type
_entity.pdbx_description
1 polymer ?
#
loop_
_entity_poly.entity_id
_entity_poly.type
_entity_poly.pdbx_seq_one_letter_code
_entity_poly.pdbx_strand_id
1 'polypeptide(L)'
;METNKIDRRLLAEILHNCAPNLASVERLLASLDLLPPYQRFQTSGLTEAIHAFIDRLPTERDGRKGPLATLVSGLNDFLDRPPVAERRECQVSKEFAWLLAPALHAVERLVVQRATAAFDQASIEIMLKIPAARFWQDVEFRDRKDELADRLTRWPELNDALFWSSVEVARRPLEEKGEKLKDDWPVQYLGHFWSFRAGDFDRVMRCIAERPNEDDQLIAVSLAYRIYRSYDLPPSSLDALRSAVSGAAPLSTRLEELLDASKSKEAEAFERRERRFERKQERKRRKQAADRTLWIGELQSNPNRIRSREGVEPGEVTYDHLWLMSEIEKDGLRTDRHGGADWKALRPEFGEDVAQVYRDTAIAHWRIYKPTLRSEGTESDGIPYAVIFGLVGLEIEAAEKEDFLGSLSEAEFRHMLRYATWELNGFPTWLEAANKVRSALVVEALIPEIRWEFENSTPEKTPHHVLHDIVYHAPWLHSALIEHILSELERSGSIHPDTLRYSLHILRSGGASGERLADFSCERLQRDLDVEESASLYALWVDADAEKGVPALETWLERQGDAEASKSAQLFVTALMGGRHGAGRGPAMGSYRTARILKRLYVLMHRHIRTSDDIERAGTGVYSPGLRDDAQDGRNSIFNLLAEIPGEETYIALKELARDHPNEGSRGWMEKLAYRRAEADGDLPSWTSADLARLDQLRK
;
A
#
# COMPACT_ATOMS: atom_id res chain seq x y z
N MET A 1 -10.22 23.11 -13.77
CA MET A 1 -9.61 22.96 -12.43
C MET A 1 -9.30 21.49 -12.27
N GLU A 2 -8.09 21.11 -12.66
CA GLU A 2 -7.62 19.73 -12.60
C GLU A 2 -7.36 19.36 -11.15
N THR A 3 -8.11 18.38 -10.65
CA THR A 3 -7.94 17.83 -9.31
C THR A 3 -6.69 16.95 -9.31
N ASN A 4 -5.65 17.35 -8.56
CA ASN A 4 -4.47 16.52 -8.27
C ASN A 4 -4.92 15.22 -7.59
N LYS A 5 -5.13 14.16 -8.37
CA LYS A 5 -5.51 12.85 -7.83
C LYS A 5 -4.28 12.09 -7.37
N ILE A 6 -4.34 11.51 -6.16
CA ILE A 6 -3.30 10.67 -5.58
C ILE A 6 -3.54 9.22 -5.99
N ASP A 7 -2.50 8.52 -6.45
CA ASP A 7 -2.56 7.10 -6.73
C ASP A 7 -2.78 6.27 -5.45
N ARG A 8 -3.69 5.27 -5.51
CA ARG A 8 -4.04 4.44 -4.35
C ARG A 8 -2.88 3.56 -3.87
N ARG A 9 -2.01 3.07 -4.77
CA ARG A 9 -0.81 2.28 -4.43
C ARG A 9 0.24 3.14 -3.75
N LEU A 10 0.42 4.38 -4.23
CA LEU A 10 1.31 5.35 -3.58
C LEU A 10 0.86 5.64 -2.14
N LEU A 11 -0.44 5.88 -1.94
CA LEU A 11 -0.98 6.06 -0.58
C LEU A 11 -0.81 4.80 0.28
N ALA A 12 -0.95 3.60 -0.32
CA ALA A 12 -0.72 2.35 0.37
C ALA A 12 0.74 2.21 0.86
N GLU A 13 1.72 2.49 0.01
CA GLU A 13 3.15 2.46 0.37
C GLU A 13 3.50 3.48 1.46
N ILE A 14 2.92 4.69 1.38
CA ILE A 14 3.08 5.72 2.42
C ILE A 14 2.56 5.20 3.76
N LEU A 15 1.38 4.55 3.77
CA LEU A 15 0.77 4.01 4.98
C LEU A 15 1.53 2.84 5.60
N HIS A 16 2.28 2.07 4.80
CA HIS A 16 3.16 1.01 5.34
C HIS A 16 4.34 1.60 6.11
N ASN A 17 4.91 2.71 5.62
CA ASN A 17 6.17 3.25 6.11
C ASN A 17 6.01 4.45 7.06
N CYS A 18 4.83 5.07 7.12
CA CYS A 18 4.63 6.25 7.96
C CYS A 18 4.64 5.91 9.46
N ALA A 19 5.03 6.91 10.28
CA ALA A 19 4.97 6.80 11.73
C ALA A 19 3.50 6.77 12.20
N PRO A 20 3.13 5.90 13.14
CA PRO A 20 1.75 5.78 13.63
C PRO A 20 1.40 6.89 14.64
N ASN A 21 1.20 8.11 14.15
CA ASN A 21 0.90 9.27 14.98
C ASN A 21 -0.24 10.12 14.40
N LEU A 22 -0.66 11.15 15.14
CA LEU A 22 -1.77 12.03 14.77
C LEU A 22 -1.54 12.72 13.42
N ALA A 23 -0.33 13.19 13.16
CA ALA A 23 0.00 13.87 11.90
C ALA A 23 -0.13 12.94 10.68
N SER A 24 0.20 11.66 10.83
CA SER A 24 -0.01 10.66 9.77
C SER A 24 -1.48 10.33 9.55
N VAL A 25 -2.29 10.33 10.62
CA VAL A 25 -3.75 10.18 10.53
C VAL A 25 -4.38 11.36 9.78
N GLU A 26 -4.01 12.59 10.14
CA GLU A 26 -4.51 13.80 9.46
C GLU A 26 -4.13 13.80 7.97
N ARG A 27 -2.90 13.38 7.64
CA ARG A 27 -2.46 13.22 6.25
C ARG A 27 -3.22 12.13 5.50
N LEU A 28 -3.48 10.99 6.13
CA LEU A 28 -4.31 9.94 5.54
C LEU A 28 -5.69 10.49 5.18
N LEU A 29 -6.37 11.14 6.15
CA LEU A 29 -7.69 11.70 5.93
C LEU A 29 -7.70 12.75 4.82
N ALA A 30 -6.73 13.65 4.78
CA ALA A 30 -6.59 14.62 3.69
C ALA A 30 -6.31 13.97 2.33
N SER A 31 -5.61 12.82 2.31
CA SER A 31 -5.28 12.11 1.08
C SER A 31 -6.46 11.32 0.51
N LEU A 32 -7.39 10.86 1.35
CA LEU A 32 -8.61 10.15 0.91
C LEU A 32 -9.45 11.00 -0.05
N ASP A 33 -9.46 12.32 0.14
CA ASP A 33 -10.15 13.30 -0.71
C ASP A 33 -9.56 13.45 -2.11
N LEU A 34 -8.30 13.06 -2.25
CA LEU A 34 -7.55 13.18 -3.49
C LEU A 34 -7.54 11.85 -4.25
N LEU A 35 -8.14 10.79 -3.74
CA LEU A 35 -8.13 9.49 -4.42
C LEU A 35 -9.06 9.47 -5.64
N PRO A 36 -8.71 8.72 -6.70
CA PRO A 36 -9.67 8.39 -7.74
C PRO A 36 -10.83 7.54 -7.18
N PRO A 37 -12.02 7.58 -7.82
CA PRO A 37 -13.18 6.78 -7.40
C PRO A 37 -12.83 5.31 -7.21
N TYR A 38 -13.35 4.72 -6.14
CA TYR A 38 -13.10 3.31 -5.83
C TYR A 38 -13.76 2.40 -6.86
N GLN A 39 -12.97 1.53 -7.49
CA GLN A 39 -13.49 0.46 -8.34
C GLN A 39 -13.50 -0.85 -7.57
N ARG A 40 -14.67 -1.51 -7.53
CA ARG A 40 -14.82 -2.82 -6.89
C ARG A 40 -13.86 -3.81 -7.59
N PHE A 41 -13.06 -4.53 -6.81
CA PHE A 41 -12.00 -5.47 -7.26
C PHE A 41 -10.68 -4.83 -7.74
N GLN A 42 -10.44 -3.55 -7.46
CA GLN A 42 -9.17 -2.90 -7.75
C GLN A 42 -8.06 -3.33 -6.77
N THR A 43 -6.98 -3.91 -7.30
CA THR A 43 -5.78 -4.34 -6.54
C THR A 43 -4.82 -3.17 -6.35
N SER A 44 -5.07 -2.38 -5.31
CA SER A 44 -4.19 -1.27 -4.90
C SER A 44 -3.45 -1.49 -3.58
N GLY A 45 -3.81 -2.53 -2.81
CA GLY A 45 -3.24 -2.79 -1.48
C GLY A 45 -3.58 -1.73 -0.42
N LEU A 46 -4.37 -0.69 -0.77
CA LEU A 46 -4.64 0.45 0.10
C LEU A 46 -5.51 0.06 1.31
N THR A 47 -6.50 -0.80 1.11
CA THR A 47 -7.36 -1.26 2.21
C THR A 47 -6.52 -2.00 3.25
N GLU A 48 -5.67 -2.92 2.80
CA GLU A 48 -4.73 -3.68 3.63
C GLU A 48 -3.73 -2.75 4.32
N ALA A 49 -3.20 -1.76 3.61
CA ALA A 49 -2.30 -0.75 4.17
C ALA A 49 -2.95 0.08 5.28
N ILE A 50 -4.22 0.46 5.11
CA ILE A 50 -4.99 1.16 6.16
C ILE A 50 -5.18 0.25 7.37
N HIS A 51 -5.51 -1.04 7.17
CA HIS A 51 -5.61 -1.99 8.28
C HIS A 51 -4.28 -2.13 9.04
N ALA A 52 -3.16 -2.31 8.33
CA ALA A 52 -1.83 -2.41 8.94
C ALA A 52 -1.41 -1.11 9.64
N PHE A 53 -1.77 0.06 9.09
CA PHE A 53 -1.56 1.35 9.74
C PHE A 53 -2.38 1.46 11.03
N ILE A 54 -3.65 1.07 10.99
CA ILE A 54 -4.53 1.02 12.16
C ILE A 54 -3.91 0.15 13.25
N ASP A 55 -3.34 -1.02 12.93
CA ASP A 55 -2.70 -1.89 13.94
C ASP A 55 -1.53 -1.23 14.66
N ARG A 56 -0.77 -0.40 13.95
CA ARG A 56 0.40 0.31 14.50
C ARG A 56 0.03 1.54 15.33
N LEU A 57 -1.19 2.08 15.19
CA LEU A 57 -1.61 3.29 15.91
C LEU A 57 -1.62 3.09 17.44
N PRO A 58 -1.12 4.05 18.23
CA PRO A 58 -1.26 3.98 19.68
C PRO A 58 -2.72 4.16 20.08
N THR A 59 -3.14 3.38 21.06
CA THR A 59 -4.47 3.48 21.67
C THR A 59 -4.30 3.93 23.12
N GLU A 60 -4.70 5.15 23.40
CA GLU A 60 -4.69 5.69 24.77
C GLU A 60 -6.03 5.36 25.43
N ARG A 61 -6.01 4.82 26.65
CA ARG A 61 -7.25 4.48 27.39
C ARG A 61 -8.08 5.73 27.74
N ASP A 62 -7.40 6.82 28.10
CA ASP A 62 -8.03 8.06 28.57
C ASP A 62 -8.04 9.19 27.51
N GLY A 63 -7.45 8.95 26.33
CA GLY A 63 -7.27 9.96 25.30
C GLY A 63 -8.45 10.06 24.33
N ARG A 64 -9.42 10.95 24.61
CA ARG A 64 -10.51 11.32 23.65
C ARG A 64 -10.01 12.01 22.37
N LYS A 65 -8.71 12.28 22.24
CA LYS A 65 -8.08 12.93 21.09
C LYS A 65 -6.81 12.22 20.62
N GLY A 66 -6.70 10.92 20.92
CA GLY A 66 -5.59 10.11 20.43
C GLY A 66 -5.65 9.91 18.90
N PRO A 67 -4.53 9.55 18.24
CA PRO A 67 -4.48 9.34 16.80
C PRO A 67 -5.57 8.40 16.26
N LEU A 68 -5.84 7.31 16.97
CA LEU A 68 -6.87 6.34 16.57
C LEU A 68 -8.29 6.93 16.66
N ALA A 69 -8.59 7.72 17.69
CA ALA A 69 -9.89 8.39 17.84
C ALA A 69 -10.11 9.42 16.73
N THR A 70 -9.08 10.20 16.38
CA THR A 70 -9.12 11.14 15.26
C THR A 70 -9.36 10.42 13.93
N LEU A 71 -8.72 9.26 13.73
CA LEU A 71 -8.92 8.46 12.52
C LEU A 71 -10.37 7.96 12.42
N VAL A 72 -10.93 7.44 13.52
CA VAL A 72 -12.33 7.00 13.56
C VAL A 72 -13.28 8.14 13.21
N SER A 73 -13.06 9.34 13.79
CA SER A 73 -13.87 10.52 13.46
C SER A 73 -13.79 10.87 11.98
N GLY A 74 -12.58 11.00 11.43
CA GLY A 74 -12.41 11.37 10.03
C GLY A 74 -12.95 10.33 9.06
N LEU A 75 -12.78 9.04 9.33
CA LEU A 75 -13.37 7.98 8.51
C LEU A 75 -14.90 8.05 8.53
N ASN A 76 -15.50 8.36 9.68
CA ASN A 76 -16.95 8.56 9.79
C ASN A 76 -17.42 9.75 8.94
N ASP A 77 -16.68 10.86 8.94
CA ASP A 77 -16.99 12.03 8.11
C ASP A 77 -17.01 11.68 6.62
N PHE A 78 -16.08 10.83 6.14
CA PHE A 78 -16.10 10.32 4.76
C PHE A 78 -17.31 9.43 4.48
N LEU A 79 -17.68 8.57 5.44
CA LEU A 79 -18.84 7.68 5.31
C LEU A 79 -20.17 8.46 5.25
N ASP A 80 -20.24 9.69 5.75
CA ASP A 80 -21.44 10.53 5.69
C ASP A 80 -21.56 11.39 4.42
N ARG A 81 -20.54 11.38 3.54
CA ARG A 81 -20.54 12.27 2.38
C ARG A 81 -21.56 11.87 1.31
N PRO A 82 -22.34 12.82 0.79
CA PRO A 82 -23.23 12.58 -0.34
C PRO A 82 -22.45 12.30 -1.63
N PRO A 83 -22.98 11.50 -2.57
CA PRO A 83 -24.28 10.84 -2.52
C PRO A 83 -24.27 9.61 -1.60
N VAL A 84 -25.13 9.60 -0.58
CA VAL A 84 -25.32 8.44 0.28
C VAL A 84 -26.25 7.44 -0.42
N ALA A 85 -26.11 6.16 -0.09
CA ALA A 85 -27.01 5.13 -0.55
C ALA A 85 -28.36 5.28 0.15
N GLU A 86 -29.28 6.09 -0.41
CA GLU A 86 -30.61 6.33 0.14
C GLU A 86 -31.49 5.06 0.12
N ARG A 87 -31.27 4.17 1.08
CA ARG A 87 -32.13 3.02 1.39
C ARG A 87 -32.49 3.08 2.87
N ARG A 88 -33.51 3.89 3.18
CA ARG A 88 -34.08 4.06 4.53
C ARG A 88 -33.03 4.45 5.59
N GLU A 89 -32.72 3.56 6.53
CA GLU A 89 -31.81 3.80 7.67
C GLU A 89 -30.33 3.63 7.30
N CYS A 90 -30.00 3.17 6.09
CA CYS A 90 -28.62 3.08 5.62
C CYS A 90 -28.16 4.43 5.06
N GLN A 91 -27.47 5.23 5.86
CA GLN A 91 -26.83 6.48 5.42
C GLN A 91 -25.32 6.27 5.32
N VAL A 92 -24.88 5.71 4.20
CA VAL A 92 -23.44 5.52 3.91
C VAL A 92 -23.15 6.03 2.50
N SER A 93 -22.09 6.81 2.36
CA SER A 93 -21.57 7.31 1.10
C SER A 93 -21.37 6.20 0.08
N LYS A 94 -21.89 6.37 -1.14
CA LYS A 94 -21.68 5.40 -2.23
C LYS A 94 -20.22 5.34 -2.67
N GLU A 95 -19.50 6.45 -2.57
CA GLU A 95 -18.09 6.56 -2.97
C GLU A 95 -17.14 6.00 -1.92
N PHE A 96 -17.43 6.26 -0.64
CA PHE A 96 -16.55 5.90 0.47
C PHE A 96 -16.98 4.64 1.23
N ALA A 97 -17.99 3.90 0.75
CA ALA A 97 -18.49 2.67 1.40
C ALA A 97 -17.38 1.61 1.65
N TRP A 98 -16.33 1.59 0.83
CA TRP A 98 -15.18 0.69 1.01
C TRP A 98 -14.38 0.97 2.30
N LEU A 99 -14.49 2.16 2.89
CA LEU A 99 -13.87 2.52 4.17
C LEU A 99 -14.59 1.93 5.38
N LEU A 100 -15.77 1.31 5.21
CA LEU A 100 -16.51 0.68 6.30
C LEU A 100 -15.67 -0.39 7.03
N ALA A 101 -14.89 -1.19 6.31
CA ALA A 101 -14.07 -2.25 6.90
C ALA A 101 -12.90 -1.66 7.73
N PRO A 102 -12.09 -0.73 7.22
CA PRO A 102 -11.10 0.01 8.02
C PRO A 102 -11.70 0.75 9.22
N ALA A 103 -12.85 1.41 9.05
CA ALA A 103 -13.52 2.13 10.12
C ALA A 103 -13.94 1.19 11.26
N LEU A 104 -14.52 0.04 10.93
CA LEU A 104 -14.86 -0.99 11.90
C LEU A 104 -13.62 -1.53 12.64
N HIS A 105 -12.51 -1.74 11.93
CA HIS A 105 -11.25 -2.17 12.54
C HIS A 105 -10.73 -1.15 13.56
N ALA A 106 -10.74 0.13 13.22
CA ALA A 106 -10.30 1.18 14.12
C ALA A 106 -11.16 1.24 15.40
N VAL A 107 -12.48 1.12 15.26
CA VAL A 107 -13.41 1.05 16.40
C VAL A 107 -13.17 -0.21 17.23
N GLU A 108 -12.95 -1.37 16.61
CA GLU A 108 -12.64 -2.61 17.30
C GLU A 108 -11.41 -2.47 18.20
N ARG A 109 -10.34 -1.80 17.74
CA ARG A 109 -9.16 -1.52 18.57
C ARG A 109 -9.47 -0.63 19.78
N LEU A 110 -10.34 0.37 19.63
CA LEU A 110 -10.82 1.19 20.76
C LEU A 110 -11.58 0.32 21.78
N VAL A 111 -12.44 -0.59 21.29
CA VAL A 111 -13.23 -1.49 22.14
C VAL A 111 -12.34 -2.50 22.87
N VAL A 112 -11.38 -3.11 22.19
CA VAL A 112 -10.41 -4.06 22.78
C VAL A 112 -9.63 -3.42 23.92
N GLN A 113 -9.21 -2.16 23.76
CA GLN A 113 -8.43 -1.45 24.77
C GLN A 113 -9.29 -0.79 25.86
N ARG A 114 -10.62 -0.88 25.75
CA ARG A 114 -11.58 -0.16 26.59
C ARG A 114 -11.31 1.35 26.64
N ALA A 115 -10.96 1.93 25.51
CA ALA A 115 -10.68 3.36 25.39
C ALA A 115 -11.97 4.18 25.51
N THR A 116 -11.91 5.31 26.21
CA THR A 116 -13.07 6.21 26.37
C THR A 116 -13.61 6.73 25.04
N ALA A 117 -12.76 6.84 24.00
CA ALA A 117 -13.16 7.24 22.65
C ALA A 117 -14.12 6.26 21.95
N ALA A 118 -14.27 5.03 22.46
CA ALA A 118 -15.28 4.10 21.95
C ALA A 118 -16.72 4.63 22.16
N PHE A 119 -16.93 5.53 23.13
CA PHE A 119 -18.20 6.21 23.38
C PHE A 119 -18.43 7.46 22.52
N ASP A 120 -17.43 7.89 21.74
CA ASP A 120 -17.58 9.05 20.88
C ASP A 120 -18.61 8.78 19.78
N GLN A 121 -19.31 9.85 19.36
CA GLN A 121 -20.40 9.75 18.39
C GLN A 121 -19.99 9.04 17.09
N ALA A 122 -18.81 9.34 16.55
CA ALA A 122 -18.29 8.69 15.34
C ALA A 122 -18.11 7.17 15.50
N SER A 123 -17.60 6.72 16.66
CA SER A 123 -17.45 5.30 16.97
C SER A 123 -18.79 4.57 16.97
N ILE A 124 -19.79 5.19 17.61
CA ILE A 124 -21.17 4.68 17.67
C ILE A 124 -21.78 4.64 16.27
N GLU A 125 -21.69 5.73 15.50
CA GLU A 125 -22.27 5.81 14.15
C GLU A 125 -21.66 4.77 13.20
N ILE A 126 -20.35 4.53 13.24
CA ILE A 126 -19.71 3.46 12.48
C ILE A 126 -20.30 2.09 12.87
N MET A 127 -20.47 1.81 14.17
CA MET A 127 -21.09 0.56 14.62
C MET A 127 -22.56 0.43 14.18
N LEU A 128 -23.28 1.53 13.99
CA LEU A 128 -24.67 1.51 13.47
C LEU A 128 -24.73 1.39 11.93
N LYS A 129 -23.76 1.98 11.22
CA LYS A 129 -23.68 1.94 9.73
C LYS A 129 -23.39 0.53 9.21
N ILE A 130 -22.60 -0.27 9.91
CA ILE A 130 -22.18 -1.60 9.42
C ILE A 130 -23.36 -2.59 9.26
N PRO A 131 -24.22 -2.82 10.27
CA PRO A 131 -25.37 -3.71 10.09
C PRO A 131 -26.33 -3.22 9.00
N ALA A 132 -26.59 -1.91 8.94
CA ALA A 132 -27.41 -1.31 7.88
C ALA A 132 -26.82 -1.54 6.48
N ALA A 133 -25.51 -1.34 6.31
CA ALA A 133 -24.81 -1.59 5.04
C ALA A 133 -24.86 -3.09 4.65
N ARG A 134 -24.67 -4.01 5.59
CA ARG A 134 -24.81 -5.45 5.33
C ARG A 134 -26.21 -5.83 4.87
N PHE A 135 -27.23 -5.27 5.53
CA PHE A 135 -28.63 -5.57 5.22
C PHE A 135 -29.03 -5.04 3.84
N TRP A 136 -28.58 -3.84 3.46
CA TRP A 136 -29.06 -3.14 2.27
C TRP A 136 -28.12 -3.15 1.04
N GLN A 137 -26.81 -3.36 1.22
CA GLN A 137 -25.79 -3.21 0.17
C GLN A 137 -25.01 -4.49 -0.17
N ASP A 138 -25.30 -5.65 0.47
CA ASP A 138 -24.65 -6.94 0.20
C ASP A 138 -23.10 -6.85 0.27
N VAL A 139 -22.61 -6.12 1.28
CA VAL A 139 -21.17 -6.00 1.59
C VAL A 139 -20.79 -7.12 2.55
N GLU A 140 -19.96 -8.06 2.10
CA GLU A 140 -19.38 -9.10 2.95
C GLU A 140 -18.21 -8.53 3.74
N PHE A 141 -18.25 -8.66 5.07
CA PHE A 141 -17.16 -8.33 5.98
C PHE A 141 -16.81 -9.62 6.71
N ARG A 142 -15.64 -10.19 6.44
CA ARG A 142 -15.20 -11.43 7.11
C ARG A 142 -14.84 -11.20 8.58
N ASP A 143 -15.21 -12.20 9.39
CA ASP A 143 -14.73 -12.60 10.72
C ASP A 143 -14.72 -11.61 11.90
N ARG A 144 -14.73 -10.28 11.69
CA ARG A 144 -14.62 -9.29 12.78
C ARG A 144 -15.92 -8.96 13.53
N LYS A 145 -17.09 -9.33 13.00
CA LYS A 145 -18.38 -8.99 13.64
C LYS A 145 -18.63 -9.80 14.92
N ASP A 146 -18.40 -11.10 14.86
CA ASP A 146 -18.78 -12.00 15.95
C ASP A 146 -17.89 -11.75 17.18
N GLU A 147 -16.61 -11.41 16.96
CA GLU A 147 -15.71 -10.99 18.02
C GLU A 147 -16.10 -9.64 18.65
N LEU A 148 -16.40 -8.63 17.84
CA LEU A 148 -16.78 -7.31 18.36
C LEU A 148 -18.10 -7.37 19.14
N ALA A 149 -19.09 -8.12 18.66
CA ALA A 149 -20.37 -8.31 19.34
C ALA A 149 -20.20 -8.99 20.71
N ASP A 150 -19.37 -10.03 20.81
CA ASP A 150 -19.08 -10.66 22.10
C ASP A 150 -18.31 -9.74 23.06
N ARG A 151 -17.36 -8.95 22.54
CA ARG A 151 -16.62 -7.95 23.35
C ARG A 151 -17.53 -6.85 23.88
N LEU A 152 -18.45 -6.33 23.05
CA LEU A 152 -19.45 -5.34 23.47
C LEU A 152 -20.40 -5.90 24.52
N THR A 153 -20.84 -7.14 24.37
CA THR A 153 -21.68 -7.81 25.37
C THR A 153 -20.98 -7.89 26.75
N ARG A 154 -19.65 -7.99 26.78
CA ARG A 154 -18.84 -7.97 28.02
C ARG A 154 -18.51 -6.56 28.52
N TRP A 155 -18.98 -5.50 27.85
CA TRP A 155 -18.83 -4.10 28.25
C TRP A 155 -20.20 -3.41 28.33
N PRO A 156 -20.95 -3.61 29.43
CA PRO A 156 -22.32 -3.15 29.62
C PRO A 156 -22.57 -1.68 29.25
N GLU A 157 -21.68 -0.79 29.67
CA GLU A 157 -21.84 0.65 29.48
C GLU A 157 -21.85 1.02 28.00
N LEU A 158 -20.93 0.46 27.21
CA LEU A 158 -20.85 0.70 25.77
C LEU A 158 -21.95 -0.02 25.00
N ASN A 159 -22.30 -1.23 25.43
CA ASN A 159 -23.44 -1.98 24.88
C ASN A 159 -24.75 -1.19 25.00
N ASP A 160 -25.01 -0.64 26.19
CA ASP A 160 -26.21 0.13 26.46
C ASP A 160 -26.18 1.46 25.68
N ALA A 161 -25.04 2.16 25.64
CA ALA A 161 -24.88 3.36 24.83
C ALA A 161 -25.22 3.09 23.35
N LEU A 162 -24.69 2.01 22.76
CA LEU A 162 -24.96 1.64 21.36
C LEU A 162 -26.42 1.26 21.13
N PHE A 163 -27.06 0.56 22.08
CA PHE A 163 -28.49 0.24 22.02
C PHE A 163 -29.33 1.52 21.97
N TRP A 164 -29.10 2.46 22.90
CA TRP A 164 -29.86 3.71 22.95
C TRP A 164 -29.58 4.62 21.74
N SER A 165 -28.37 4.62 21.21
CA SER A 165 -28.11 5.32 19.94
C SER A 165 -28.83 4.68 18.75
N SER A 166 -29.02 3.36 18.75
CA SER A 166 -29.87 2.69 17.75
C SER A 166 -31.32 3.19 17.82
N VAL A 167 -31.83 3.37 19.05
CA VAL A 167 -33.17 3.92 19.31
C VAL A 167 -33.31 5.34 18.77
N GLU A 168 -32.35 6.22 19.03
CA GLU A 168 -32.38 7.58 18.50
C GLU A 168 -32.35 7.63 16.96
N VAL A 169 -31.58 6.75 16.31
CA VAL A 169 -31.56 6.66 14.85
C VAL A 169 -32.90 6.17 14.30
N ALA A 170 -33.52 5.18 14.92
CA ALA A 170 -34.84 4.69 14.51
C ALA A 170 -35.97 5.69 14.81
N ARG A 171 -35.80 6.57 15.80
CA ARG A 171 -36.79 7.57 16.21
C ARG A 171 -36.91 8.72 15.21
N ARG A 172 -35.80 9.24 14.67
CA ARG A 172 -35.76 10.37 13.73
C ARG A 172 -36.83 10.35 12.63
N PRO A 173 -36.95 9.29 11.80
CA PRO A 173 -37.94 9.26 10.71
C PRO A 173 -39.39 9.12 11.18
N LEU A 174 -39.63 8.74 12.44
CA LEU A 174 -40.97 8.69 13.04
C LEU A 174 -41.37 10.06 13.58
N GLU A 175 -40.44 10.79 14.20
CA GLU A 175 -40.66 12.17 14.65
C GLU A 175 -41.00 13.11 13.49
N GLU A 176 -40.33 12.95 12.35
CA GLU A 176 -40.66 13.67 11.10
C GLU A 176 -42.10 13.43 10.62
N LYS A 177 -42.71 12.30 11.01
CA LYS A 177 -44.10 11.93 10.70
C LYS A 177 -45.07 12.20 11.86
N GLY A 178 -44.58 12.73 12.98
CA GLY A 178 -45.36 12.94 14.20
C GLY A 178 -45.71 11.65 14.96
N GLU A 179 -45.01 10.55 14.69
CA GLU A 179 -45.18 9.25 15.35
C GLU A 179 -44.14 9.08 16.48
N LYS A 180 -44.47 8.27 17.50
CA LYS A 180 -43.59 7.99 18.64
C LYS A 180 -43.02 6.58 18.60
N LEU A 181 -41.72 6.45 18.86
CA LEU A 181 -41.07 5.15 19.06
C LEU A 181 -41.21 4.72 20.52
N LYS A 182 -42.03 3.71 20.78
CA LYS A 182 -42.35 3.19 22.14
C LYS A 182 -41.94 1.72 22.34
N ASP A 183 -41.33 1.13 21.33
CA ASP A 183 -40.98 -0.29 21.26
C ASP A 183 -39.52 -0.41 20.84
N ASP A 184 -38.81 -1.39 21.39
CA ASP A 184 -37.44 -1.71 20.99
C ASP A 184 -37.40 -2.55 19.70
N TRP A 185 -38.54 -3.05 19.22
CA TRP A 185 -38.64 -3.83 17.99
C TRP A 185 -38.01 -3.12 16.76
N PRO A 186 -38.35 -1.86 16.40
CA PRO A 186 -37.81 -1.22 15.20
C PRO A 186 -36.28 -1.10 15.13
N VAL A 187 -35.54 -1.30 16.24
CA VAL A 187 -34.07 -1.29 16.24
C VAL A 187 -33.44 -2.69 16.08
N GLN A 188 -34.20 -3.78 16.17
CA GLN A 188 -33.64 -5.13 16.12
C GLN A 188 -33.38 -5.64 14.69
N TYR A 189 -34.17 -5.18 13.72
CA TYR A 189 -34.27 -5.84 12.42
C TYR A 189 -33.08 -5.65 11.48
N LEU A 190 -32.31 -4.57 11.66
CA LEU A 190 -31.18 -4.20 10.80
C LEU A 190 -29.91 -5.03 11.12
N GLY A 191 -30.00 -5.98 12.06
CA GLY A 191 -28.85 -6.57 12.72
C GLY A 191 -28.16 -5.55 13.62
N HIS A 192 -27.49 -6.02 14.67
CA HIS A 192 -26.82 -5.14 15.63
C HIS A 192 -25.59 -5.82 16.24
N PHE A 193 -24.74 -5.03 16.89
CA PHE A 193 -23.60 -5.53 17.67
C PHE A 193 -23.91 -5.63 19.17
N TRP A 194 -24.87 -4.85 19.68
CA TRP A 194 -25.30 -4.95 21.08
C TRP A 194 -26.07 -6.24 21.32
N SER A 195 -26.03 -6.75 22.56
CA SER A 195 -26.78 -7.93 22.98
C SER A 195 -27.15 -7.83 24.46
N PHE A 196 -28.27 -8.45 24.83
CA PHE A 196 -28.72 -8.55 26.21
C PHE A 196 -28.95 -10.02 26.56
N ARG A 197 -28.32 -10.48 27.63
CA ARG A 197 -28.39 -11.85 28.15
C ARG A 197 -29.30 -11.90 29.38
N ALA A 198 -29.63 -13.12 29.83
CA ALA A 198 -30.43 -13.35 31.04
C ALA A 198 -29.94 -12.53 32.26
N GLY A 199 -28.62 -12.45 32.47
CA GLY A 199 -28.01 -11.70 33.58
C GLY A 199 -28.13 -10.18 33.49
N ASP A 200 -28.57 -9.64 32.35
CA ASP A 200 -28.73 -8.19 32.17
C ASP A 200 -30.13 -7.68 32.58
N PHE A 201 -31.05 -8.59 32.96
CA PHE A 201 -32.43 -8.25 33.32
C PHE A 201 -32.50 -7.15 34.38
N ASP A 202 -31.78 -7.31 35.49
CA ASP A 202 -31.76 -6.32 36.58
C ASP A 202 -31.14 -4.98 36.16
N ARG A 203 -30.21 -4.99 35.21
CA ARG A 203 -29.63 -3.77 34.63
C ARG A 203 -30.66 -3.01 33.79
N VAL A 204 -31.41 -3.72 32.95
CA VAL A 204 -32.48 -3.11 32.13
C VAL A 204 -33.63 -2.62 33.02
N MET A 205 -33.96 -3.36 34.08
CA MET A 205 -34.96 -2.93 35.07
C MET A 205 -34.62 -1.57 35.70
N ARG A 206 -33.33 -1.30 35.97
CA ARG A 206 -32.90 0.03 36.43
C ARG A 206 -33.11 1.12 35.40
N CYS A 207 -32.93 0.83 34.10
CA CYS A 207 -33.20 1.80 33.04
C CYS A 207 -34.68 2.24 33.01
N ILE A 208 -35.63 1.37 33.38
CA ILE A 208 -37.05 1.74 33.47
C ILE A 208 -37.25 2.86 34.51
N ALA A 209 -36.52 2.81 35.63
CA ALA A 209 -36.63 3.81 36.70
C ALA A 209 -35.80 5.07 36.43
N GLU A 210 -34.62 4.93 35.82
CA GLU A 210 -33.62 6.00 35.71
C GLU A 210 -33.77 6.86 34.44
N ARG A 211 -34.50 6.38 33.41
CA ARG A 211 -34.65 7.11 32.14
C ARG A 211 -35.60 8.32 32.30
N PRO A 212 -35.23 9.50 31.74
CA PRO A 212 -36.00 10.73 31.93
C PRO A 212 -37.22 10.85 31.01
N ASN A 213 -37.24 10.16 29.87
CA ASN A 213 -38.32 10.21 28.88
C ASN A 213 -39.24 8.98 29.01
N GLU A 214 -40.56 9.20 29.06
CA GLU A 214 -41.57 8.13 29.07
C GLU A 214 -41.43 7.18 27.87
N ASP A 215 -41.11 7.70 26.68
CA ASP A 215 -40.93 6.87 25.48
C ASP A 215 -39.72 5.92 25.64
N ASP A 216 -38.63 6.37 26.30
CA ASP A 216 -37.49 5.50 26.63
C ASP A 216 -37.85 4.47 27.72
N GLN A 217 -38.64 4.87 28.72
CA GLN A 217 -39.11 3.94 29.75
C GLN A 217 -39.97 2.81 29.13
N LEU A 218 -40.82 3.13 28.14
CA LEU A 218 -41.62 2.16 27.39
C LEU A 218 -40.75 1.20 26.56
N ILE A 219 -39.67 1.71 25.96
CA ILE A 219 -38.66 0.88 25.25
C ILE A 219 -37.93 -0.03 26.24
N ALA A 220 -37.56 0.47 27.42
CA ALA A 220 -36.90 -0.32 28.46
C ALA A 220 -37.82 -1.43 29.01
N VAL A 221 -39.13 -1.17 29.16
CA VAL A 221 -40.12 -2.20 29.50
C VAL A 221 -40.20 -3.28 28.41
N SER A 222 -40.23 -2.87 27.14
CA SER A 222 -40.28 -3.79 25.99
C SER A 222 -39.02 -4.67 25.94
N LEU A 223 -37.85 -4.08 26.16
CA LEU A 223 -36.56 -4.78 26.27
C LEU A 223 -36.51 -5.76 27.46
N ALA A 224 -36.97 -5.37 28.65
CA ALA A 224 -37.00 -6.22 29.84
C ALA A 224 -37.91 -7.44 29.63
N TYR A 225 -39.09 -7.22 29.07
CA TYR A 225 -40.02 -8.28 28.74
C TYR A 225 -39.45 -9.24 27.67
N ARG A 226 -38.74 -8.72 26.68
CA ARG A 226 -38.04 -9.52 25.67
C ARG A 226 -36.99 -10.43 26.30
N ILE A 227 -36.18 -9.93 27.24
CA ILE A 227 -35.18 -10.74 27.97
C ILE A 227 -35.88 -11.84 28.77
N TYR A 228 -36.95 -11.49 29.50
CA TYR A 228 -37.77 -12.45 30.25
C TYR A 228 -38.27 -13.60 29.35
N ARG A 229 -38.84 -13.27 28.19
CA ARG A 229 -39.38 -14.26 27.23
C ARG A 229 -38.28 -15.07 26.53
N SER A 230 -37.17 -14.45 26.14
CA SER A 230 -36.14 -15.09 25.31
C SER A 230 -35.28 -16.09 26.08
N TYR A 231 -35.15 -15.92 27.40
CA TYR A 231 -34.33 -16.77 28.27
C TYR A 231 -35.15 -17.59 29.28
N ASP A 232 -36.48 -17.59 29.16
CA ASP A 232 -37.40 -18.32 30.05
C ASP A 232 -37.12 -18.04 31.54
N LEU A 233 -37.03 -16.75 31.88
CA LEU A 233 -36.75 -16.31 33.25
C LEU A 233 -37.88 -16.73 34.21
N PRO A 234 -37.58 -16.97 35.51
CA PRO A 234 -38.57 -17.46 36.44
C PRO A 234 -39.74 -16.47 36.62
N PRO A 235 -40.95 -16.94 36.99
CA PRO A 235 -42.12 -16.09 37.18
C PRO A 235 -41.91 -14.90 38.13
N SER A 236 -41.02 -15.05 39.13
CA SER A 236 -40.63 -13.97 40.04
C SER A 236 -40.03 -12.75 39.34
N SER A 237 -39.38 -12.94 38.17
CA SER A 237 -38.86 -11.84 37.35
C SER A 237 -39.99 -11.05 36.68
N LEU A 238 -41.09 -11.71 36.29
CA LEU A 238 -42.28 -11.03 35.77
C LEU A 238 -42.99 -10.23 36.88
N ASP A 239 -43.06 -10.78 38.09
CA ASP A 239 -43.60 -10.07 39.27
C ASP A 239 -42.76 -8.83 39.62
N ALA A 240 -41.44 -8.93 39.51
CA ALA A 240 -40.53 -7.79 39.64
C ALA A 240 -40.77 -6.74 38.54
N LEU A 241 -40.97 -7.15 37.29
CA LEU A 241 -41.31 -6.25 36.18
C LEU A 241 -42.66 -5.54 36.40
N ARG A 242 -43.70 -6.28 36.83
CA ARG A 242 -45.01 -5.72 37.20
C ARG A 242 -44.89 -4.68 38.32
N SER A 243 -44.05 -4.97 39.32
CA SER A 243 -43.80 -4.07 40.46
C SER A 243 -43.06 -2.79 40.05
N ALA A 244 -42.13 -2.87 39.10
CA ALA A 244 -41.39 -1.71 38.61
C ALA A 244 -42.26 -0.74 37.78
N VAL A 245 -43.27 -1.24 37.08
CA VAL A 245 -44.15 -0.41 36.23
C VAL A 245 -45.43 0.07 36.95
N SER A 246 -45.76 -0.47 38.13
CA SER A 246 -47.04 -0.23 38.82
C SER A 246 -47.27 1.24 39.21
N GLY A 247 -46.20 2.03 39.34
CA GLY A 247 -46.27 3.45 39.67
C GLY A 247 -46.62 4.37 38.49
N ALA A 248 -46.62 3.85 37.24
CA ALA A 248 -46.86 4.63 36.03
C ALA A 248 -47.86 3.92 35.10
N ALA A 249 -49.05 4.53 34.94
CA ALA A 249 -50.14 3.95 34.13
C ALA A 249 -49.75 3.64 32.67
N PRO A 250 -48.95 4.47 31.96
CA PRO A 250 -48.49 4.16 30.61
C PRO A 250 -47.60 2.91 30.54
N LEU A 251 -46.69 2.73 31.50
CA LEU A 251 -45.77 1.58 31.55
C LEU A 251 -46.50 0.28 31.91
N SER A 252 -47.45 0.36 32.85
CA SER A 252 -48.31 -0.78 33.23
C SER A 252 -49.17 -1.24 32.05
N THR A 253 -49.81 -0.29 31.35
CA THR A 253 -50.61 -0.59 30.14
C THR A 253 -49.75 -1.27 29.08
N ARG A 254 -48.53 -0.76 28.86
CA ARG A 254 -47.60 -1.34 27.87
C ARG A 254 -47.16 -2.77 28.21
N LEU A 255 -46.88 -3.05 29.48
CA LEU A 255 -46.53 -4.41 29.90
C LEU A 255 -47.69 -5.39 29.66
N GLU A 256 -48.91 -5.00 29.99
CA GLU A 256 -50.10 -5.83 29.72
C GLU A 256 -50.34 -5.98 28.21
N GLU A 257 -50.14 -4.91 27.41
CA GLU A 257 -50.15 -5.00 25.95
C GLU A 257 -49.11 -5.98 25.42
N LEU A 258 -47.91 -6.07 25.98
CA LEU A 258 -46.87 -7.02 25.55
C LEU A 258 -47.19 -8.46 25.96
N LEU A 259 -47.81 -8.64 27.12
CA LEU A 259 -48.33 -9.92 27.59
C LEU A 259 -49.47 -10.41 26.68
N ASP A 260 -50.35 -9.51 26.24
CA ASP A 260 -51.45 -9.80 25.32
C ASP A 260 -51.01 -9.90 23.84
N ALA A 261 -50.11 -9.03 23.38
CA ALA A 261 -49.58 -8.95 22.01
C ALA A 261 -48.56 -10.05 21.69
N SER A 262 -48.14 -10.85 22.68
CA SER A 262 -47.61 -12.19 22.42
C SER A 262 -48.59 -13.06 21.58
N LYS A 263 -49.86 -12.63 21.45
CA LYS A 263 -50.91 -13.16 20.57
C LYS A 263 -51.27 -12.24 19.37
N SER A 264 -50.56 -11.13 19.13
CA SER A 264 -50.85 -10.15 18.07
C SER A 264 -50.29 -10.56 16.69
N LYS A 265 -51.03 -10.20 15.62
CA LYS A 265 -50.67 -10.47 14.22
C LYS A 265 -49.39 -9.76 13.76
N GLU A 266 -49.06 -8.57 14.29
CA GLU A 266 -47.83 -7.85 13.90
C GLU A 266 -46.56 -8.52 14.45
N ALA A 267 -46.57 -8.94 15.72
CA ALA A 267 -45.46 -9.65 16.35
C ALA A 267 -45.20 -11.00 15.64
N GLU A 268 -46.25 -11.75 15.33
CA GLU A 268 -46.13 -12.95 14.50
C GLU A 268 -45.62 -12.66 13.09
N ALA A 269 -46.04 -11.55 12.46
CA ALA A 269 -45.59 -11.18 11.12
C ALA A 269 -44.10 -10.83 11.09
N PHE A 270 -43.58 -10.26 12.18
CA PHE A 270 -42.16 -9.99 12.33
C PHE A 270 -41.35 -11.27 12.59
N GLU A 271 -41.73 -12.11 13.56
CA GLU A 271 -41.05 -13.39 13.80
C GLU A 271 -41.04 -14.26 12.53
N ARG A 272 -42.06 -14.14 11.66
CA ARG A 272 -42.09 -14.78 10.33
C ARG A 272 -41.06 -14.19 9.36
N ARG A 273 -40.80 -12.88 9.39
CA ARG A 273 -39.82 -12.19 8.52
C ARG A 273 -38.39 -12.44 8.95
N GLU A 274 -38.10 -12.39 10.24
CA GLU A 274 -36.78 -12.70 10.81
C GLU A 274 -36.41 -14.16 10.54
N ARG A 275 -37.31 -15.10 10.87
CA ARG A 275 -37.16 -16.51 10.48
C ARG A 275 -36.97 -16.66 8.97
N ARG A 276 -37.62 -15.85 8.12
CA ARG A 276 -37.44 -15.93 6.66
C ARG A 276 -36.07 -15.42 6.22
N PHE A 277 -35.54 -14.37 6.85
CA PHE A 277 -34.22 -13.83 6.56
C PHE A 277 -33.11 -14.77 7.04
N GLU A 278 -33.19 -15.22 8.29
CA GLU A 278 -32.29 -16.24 8.83
C GLU A 278 -32.35 -17.52 8.00
N ARG A 279 -33.54 -17.99 7.65
CA ARG A 279 -33.69 -19.13 6.72
C ARG A 279 -33.09 -18.84 5.36
N LYS A 280 -33.10 -17.61 4.86
CA LYS A 280 -32.50 -17.25 3.56
C LYS A 280 -30.98 -17.23 3.65
N GLN A 281 -30.41 -16.65 4.71
CA GLN A 281 -28.96 -16.63 4.95
C GLN A 281 -28.43 -18.02 5.24
N GLU A 282 -29.08 -18.76 6.14
CA GLU A 282 -28.74 -20.15 6.42
C GLU A 282 -28.95 -21.03 5.18
N ARG A 283 -29.97 -20.78 4.36
CA ARG A 283 -30.11 -21.47 3.06
C ARG A 283 -29.00 -21.10 2.10
N LYS A 284 -28.54 -19.85 2.04
CA LYS A 284 -27.40 -19.42 1.19
C LYS A 284 -26.12 -20.09 1.66
N ARG A 285 -25.82 -20.07 2.97
CA ARG A 285 -24.65 -20.72 3.58
C ARG A 285 -24.69 -22.24 3.42
N ARG A 286 -25.83 -22.87 3.72
CA ARG A 286 -26.03 -24.31 3.47
C ARG A 286 -25.90 -24.65 2.00
N LYS A 287 -26.43 -23.81 1.11
CA LYS A 287 -26.29 -24.01 -0.33
C LYS A 287 -24.82 -23.89 -0.75
N GLN A 288 -24.10 -22.85 -0.34
CA GLN A 288 -22.67 -22.70 -0.64
C GLN A 288 -21.83 -23.84 -0.06
N ALA A 289 -22.10 -24.26 1.18
CA ALA A 289 -21.43 -25.40 1.80
C ALA A 289 -21.77 -26.72 1.09
N ALA A 290 -23.02 -26.92 0.68
CA ALA A 290 -23.44 -28.09 -0.08
C ALA A 290 -22.86 -28.09 -1.50
N ASP A 291 -22.86 -26.95 -2.18
CA ASP A 291 -22.27 -26.75 -3.51
C ASP A 291 -20.76 -27.00 -3.45
N ARG A 292 -20.07 -26.52 -2.40
CA ARG A 292 -18.64 -26.82 -2.15
C ARG A 292 -18.40 -28.29 -1.89
N THR A 293 -19.22 -28.92 -1.04
CA THR A 293 -19.10 -30.36 -0.73
C THR A 293 -19.33 -31.21 -1.97
N LEU A 294 -20.34 -30.86 -2.78
CA LEU A 294 -20.63 -31.50 -4.05
C LEU A 294 -19.47 -31.34 -5.03
N TRP A 295 -18.97 -30.11 -5.18
CA TRP A 295 -17.82 -29.81 -6.04
C TRP A 295 -16.57 -30.60 -5.65
N ILE A 296 -16.24 -30.68 -4.36
CA ILE A 296 -15.12 -31.51 -3.86
C ILE A 296 -15.36 -32.99 -4.19
N GLY A 297 -16.57 -33.50 -3.95
CA GLY A 297 -16.93 -34.88 -4.27
C GLY A 297 -16.88 -35.19 -5.78
N GLU A 298 -17.27 -34.24 -6.64
CA GLU A 298 -17.16 -34.35 -8.09
C GLU A 298 -15.69 -34.40 -8.54
N LEU A 299 -14.82 -33.57 -7.97
CA LEU A 299 -13.39 -33.59 -8.27
C LEU A 299 -12.72 -34.88 -7.76
N GLN A 300 -13.06 -35.34 -6.55
CA GLN A 300 -12.55 -36.59 -6.00
C GLN A 300 -12.99 -37.82 -6.82
N SER A 301 -14.22 -37.83 -7.30
CA SER A 301 -14.75 -38.94 -8.12
C SER A 301 -14.28 -38.91 -9.57
N ASN A 302 -13.92 -37.73 -10.09
CA ASN A 302 -13.37 -37.58 -11.44
C ASN A 302 -12.27 -36.50 -11.49
N PRO A 303 -11.05 -36.79 -11.00
CA PRO A 303 -9.94 -35.82 -11.03
C PRO A 303 -9.57 -35.36 -12.45
N ASN A 304 -9.78 -36.22 -13.47
CA ASN A 304 -9.45 -35.91 -14.86
C ASN A 304 -10.24 -34.72 -15.43
N ARG A 305 -11.34 -34.31 -14.81
CA ARG A 305 -12.07 -33.08 -15.14
C ARG A 305 -11.18 -31.84 -15.14
N ILE A 306 -10.12 -31.84 -14.33
CA ILE A 306 -9.14 -30.76 -14.25
C ILE A 306 -8.25 -30.75 -15.50
N ARG A 307 -7.86 -31.91 -16.05
CA ARG A 307 -6.96 -31.98 -17.22
C ARG A 307 -7.63 -31.49 -18.51
N SER A 308 -8.88 -31.86 -18.69
CA SER A 308 -9.62 -31.58 -19.90
C SER A 308 -11.12 -31.62 -19.62
N ARG A 309 -11.82 -30.55 -20.01
CA ARG A 309 -13.28 -30.51 -20.01
C ARG A 309 -13.76 -30.51 -21.46
N GLU A 310 -14.81 -31.27 -21.76
CA GLU A 310 -15.42 -31.24 -23.09
C GLU A 310 -15.83 -29.82 -23.47
N GLY A 311 -15.34 -29.34 -24.63
CA GLY A 311 -15.64 -28.03 -25.17
C GLY A 311 -14.74 -26.88 -24.72
N VAL A 312 -13.65 -27.15 -23.99
CA VAL A 312 -12.63 -26.15 -23.62
C VAL A 312 -11.42 -26.32 -24.53
N GLU A 313 -10.98 -25.23 -25.16
CA GLU A 313 -9.83 -25.26 -26.07
C GLU A 313 -8.50 -25.41 -25.28
N PRO A 314 -7.46 -26.03 -25.86
CA PRO A 314 -6.15 -26.13 -25.24
C PRO A 314 -5.61 -24.74 -24.84
N GLY A 315 -5.24 -24.58 -23.56
CA GLY A 315 -4.70 -23.32 -23.02
C GLY A 315 -5.75 -22.39 -22.40
N GLU A 316 -7.03 -22.76 -22.38
CA GLU A 316 -8.04 -22.06 -21.59
C GLU A 316 -8.05 -22.52 -20.12
N VAL A 317 -8.26 -21.57 -19.19
CA VAL A 317 -8.36 -21.86 -17.77
C VAL A 317 -9.82 -22.08 -17.37
N THR A 318 -10.10 -23.16 -16.65
CA THR A 318 -11.44 -23.47 -16.17
C THR A 318 -11.70 -22.90 -14.78
N TYR A 319 -12.97 -22.83 -14.37
CA TYR A 319 -13.32 -22.47 -12.99
C TYR A 319 -12.64 -23.39 -11.96
N ASP A 320 -12.48 -24.68 -12.25
CA ASP A 320 -11.86 -25.62 -11.31
C ASP A 320 -10.38 -25.24 -11.03
N HIS A 321 -9.64 -24.78 -12.05
CA HIS A 321 -8.27 -24.28 -11.87
C HIS A 321 -8.21 -23.07 -10.96
N LEU A 322 -9.09 -22.08 -11.18
CA LEU A 322 -9.14 -20.83 -10.42
C LEU A 322 -9.52 -21.07 -8.96
N TRP A 323 -10.54 -21.91 -8.72
CA TRP A 323 -10.99 -22.23 -7.38
C TRP A 323 -9.95 -23.05 -6.62
N LEU A 324 -9.31 -24.04 -7.24
CA LEU A 324 -8.22 -24.79 -6.60
C LEU A 324 -7.03 -23.89 -6.25
N MET A 325 -6.66 -22.96 -7.13
CA MET A 325 -5.62 -21.96 -6.86
C MET A 325 -6.00 -21.08 -5.66
N SER A 326 -7.25 -20.60 -5.61
CA SER A 326 -7.81 -19.82 -4.50
C SER A 326 -7.81 -20.61 -3.17
N GLU A 327 -8.07 -21.92 -3.20
CA GLU A 327 -8.03 -22.79 -2.02
C GLU A 327 -6.59 -23.02 -1.50
N ILE A 328 -5.58 -22.95 -2.37
CA ILE A 328 -4.16 -22.98 -1.99
C ILE A 328 -3.76 -21.65 -1.33
N GLU A 329 -4.22 -20.52 -1.88
CA GLU A 329 -3.82 -19.17 -1.45
C GLU A 329 -4.48 -18.71 -0.14
N LYS A 330 -5.59 -19.34 0.28
CA LYS A 330 -6.23 -19.21 1.62
C LYS A 330 -6.53 -17.79 2.15
N ASP A 331 -6.38 -16.73 1.35
CA ASP A 331 -7.08 -15.42 1.43
C ASP A 331 -6.34 -14.26 0.70
N GLY A 332 -6.13 -14.41 -0.60
CA GLY A 332 -5.70 -13.31 -1.47
C GLY A 332 -5.14 -13.79 -2.80
N LEU A 333 -5.55 -13.17 -3.91
CA LEU A 333 -4.92 -13.40 -5.21
C LEU A 333 -3.45 -12.93 -5.14
N ARG A 334 -2.50 -13.88 -5.22
CA ARG A 334 -1.03 -13.70 -5.34
C ARG A 334 -0.43 -12.46 -4.64
N THR A 335 -0.38 -12.49 -3.31
CA THR A 335 0.47 -11.56 -2.52
C THR A 335 1.96 -11.97 -2.54
N ASP A 336 2.27 -13.19 -2.96
CA ASP A 336 3.62 -13.74 -3.06
C ASP A 336 3.91 -14.37 -4.44
N ARG A 337 5.21 -14.55 -4.75
CA ARG A 337 5.66 -15.15 -6.02
C ARG A 337 5.26 -16.64 -6.16
N HIS A 338 4.95 -17.31 -5.04
CA HIS A 338 4.62 -18.74 -4.96
C HIS A 338 3.11 -19.03 -4.88
N GLY A 339 2.25 -18.02 -4.94
CA GLY A 339 0.80 -18.18 -4.81
C GLY A 339 0.26 -19.20 -5.80
N GLY A 340 -0.40 -20.25 -5.29
CA GLY A 340 -0.94 -21.37 -6.07
C GLY A 340 0.03 -22.53 -6.36
N ALA A 341 1.34 -22.39 -6.12
CA ALA A 341 2.32 -23.45 -6.43
C ALA A 341 2.40 -24.56 -5.38
N ASP A 342 1.98 -24.32 -4.13
CA ASP A 342 1.92 -25.35 -3.08
C ASP A 342 0.72 -26.29 -3.26
N TRP A 343 0.72 -27.05 -4.35
CA TRP A 343 -0.34 -28.00 -4.70
C TRP A 343 -0.56 -29.08 -3.62
N LYS A 344 0.44 -29.34 -2.76
CA LYS A 344 0.32 -30.29 -1.64
C LYS A 344 -0.69 -29.81 -0.59
N ALA A 345 -0.96 -28.51 -0.52
CA ALA A 345 -2.00 -27.94 0.33
C ALA A 345 -3.42 -28.45 0.00
N LEU A 346 -3.64 -28.96 -1.21
CA LEU A 346 -4.93 -29.55 -1.62
C LEU A 346 -5.18 -30.95 -1.05
N ARG A 347 -4.13 -31.70 -0.68
CA ARG A 347 -4.23 -33.11 -0.26
C ARG A 347 -5.20 -33.35 0.91
N PRO A 348 -5.24 -32.55 1.99
CA PRO A 348 -6.10 -32.83 3.14
C PRO A 348 -7.60 -32.80 2.82
N GLU A 349 -8.02 -31.93 1.90
CA GLU A 349 -9.45 -31.72 1.58
C GLU A 349 -9.87 -32.37 0.25
N PHE A 350 -9.01 -32.34 -0.76
CA PHE A 350 -9.31 -32.81 -2.11
C PHE A 350 -8.74 -34.20 -2.41
N GLY A 351 -7.80 -34.69 -1.59
CA GLY A 351 -7.13 -35.98 -1.80
C GLY A 351 -5.91 -35.89 -2.72
N GLU A 352 -5.11 -36.97 -2.73
CA GLU A 352 -3.83 -37.04 -3.46
C GLU A 352 -4.04 -36.93 -4.98
N ASP A 353 -5.03 -37.65 -5.52
CA ASP A 353 -5.25 -37.71 -6.97
C ASP A 353 -5.61 -36.34 -7.55
N VAL A 354 -6.49 -35.58 -6.88
CA VAL A 354 -6.87 -34.22 -7.30
C VAL A 354 -5.67 -33.28 -7.25
N ALA A 355 -4.89 -33.34 -6.17
CA ALA A 355 -3.71 -32.50 -5.98
C ALA A 355 -2.64 -32.77 -7.07
N GLN A 356 -2.37 -34.05 -7.37
CA GLN A 356 -1.45 -34.45 -8.44
C GLN A 356 -1.96 -34.03 -9.82
N VAL A 357 -3.26 -34.20 -10.08
CA VAL A 357 -3.82 -33.78 -11.37
C VAL A 357 -3.75 -32.26 -11.55
N TYR A 358 -4.02 -31.47 -10.52
CA TYR A 358 -3.83 -30.02 -10.55
C TYR A 358 -2.39 -29.64 -10.92
N ARG A 359 -1.43 -30.23 -10.21
CA ARG A 359 0.00 -30.05 -10.45
C ARG A 359 0.38 -30.37 -11.91
N ASP A 360 0.04 -31.56 -12.38
CA ASP A 360 0.36 -31.99 -13.75
C ASP A 360 -0.30 -31.09 -14.80
N THR A 361 -1.53 -30.63 -14.53
CA THR A 361 -2.27 -29.74 -15.43
C THR A 361 -1.62 -28.36 -15.50
N ALA A 362 -1.19 -27.79 -14.38
CA ALA A 362 -0.47 -26.52 -14.35
C ALA A 362 0.86 -26.62 -15.13
N ILE A 363 1.63 -27.70 -14.90
CA ILE A 363 2.89 -27.98 -15.63
C ILE A 363 2.66 -28.13 -17.14
N ALA A 364 1.58 -28.80 -17.55
CA ALA A 364 1.26 -28.95 -18.98
C ALA A 364 0.77 -27.62 -19.59
N HIS A 365 0.01 -26.83 -18.83
CA HIS A 365 -0.63 -25.61 -19.30
C HIS A 365 0.39 -24.57 -19.79
N TRP A 366 1.50 -24.37 -19.07
CA TRP A 366 2.49 -23.36 -19.47
C TRP A 366 3.15 -23.66 -20.82
N ARG A 367 3.14 -24.91 -21.30
CA ARG A 367 3.68 -25.28 -22.63
C ARG A 367 2.68 -25.04 -23.77
N ILE A 368 1.38 -24.97 -23.44
CA ILE A 368 0.29 -24.88 -24.41
C ILE A 368 -0.10 -23.42 -24.60
N TYR A 369 -0.30 -22.70 -23.49
CA TYR A 369 -0.73 -21.32 -23.52
C TYR A 369 0.45 -20.42 -23.88
N LYS A 370 0.28 -19.54 -24.88
CA LYS A 370 1.31 -18.56 -25.26
C LYS A 370 0.91 -17.17 -24.77
N PRO A 371 1.55 -16.61 -23.73
CA PRO A 371 1.33 -15.23 -23.34
C PRO A 371 1.69 -14.30 -24.51
N THR A 372 0.79 -13.37 -24.87
CA THR A 372 1.09 -12.29 -25.82
C THR A 372 1.88 -11.22 -25.09
N LEU A 373 2.95 -10.69 -25.66
CA LEU A 373 3.78 -9.67 -24.99
C LEU A 373 3.23 -8.25 -25.22
N ARG A 374 3.71 -7.26 -24.45
CA ARG A 374 3.32 -5.85 -24.68
C ARG A 374 3.86 -5.35 -26.01
N SER A 375 5.10 -5.70 -26.32
CA SER A 375 5.76 -5.47 -27.62
C SER A 375 5.02 -6.06 -28.82
N GLU A 376 4.08 -6.98 -28.60
CA GLU A 376 3.26 -7.60 -29.63
C GLU A 376 1.85 -7.00 -29.73
N GLY A 377 1.55 -5.92 -29.00
CA GLY A 377 0.29 -5.17 -29.09
C GLY A 377 -0.77 -5.54 -28.05
N THR A 378 -0.38 -6.12 -26.91
CA THR A 378 -1.33 -6.41 -25.82
C THR A 378 -1.67 -5.15 -25.02
N GLU A 379 -2.91 -4.67 -25.13
CA GLU A 379 -3.47 -3.55 -24.33
C GLU A 379 -4.36 -4.07 -23.19
N SER A 380 -3.89 -5.04 -22.40
CA SER A 380 -4.68 -5.54 -21.27
C SER A 380 -4.38 -4.75 -20.00
N ASP A 381 -5.43 -4.19 -19.38
CA ASP A 381 -5.36 -3.50 -18.08
C ASP A 381 -5.10 -4.46 -16.88
N GLY A 382 -4.93 -5.76 -17.13
CA GLY A 382 -4.70 -6.77 -16.11
C GLY A 382 -3.97 -8.01 -16.64
N ILE A 383 -3.61 -8.90 -15.72
CA ILE A 383 -2.93 -10.15 -16.07
C ILE A 383 -3.99 -11.23 -16.33
N PRO A 384 -4.01 -11.85 -17.53
CA PRO A 384 -4.93 -12.95 -17.79
C PRO A 384 -4.70 -14.11 -16.83
N TYR A 385 -5.78 -14.71 -16.30
CA TYR A 385 -5.66 -15.88 -15.42
C TYR A 385 -4.92 -17.06 -16.07
N ALA A 386 -4.94 -17.17 -17.39
CA ALA A 386 -4.16 -18.15 -18.14
C ALA A 386 -2.65 -17.95 -18.04
N VAL A 387 -2.20 -16.69 -17.94
CA VAL A 387 -0.80 -16.36 -17.65
C VAL A 387 -0.46 -16.74 -16.21
N ILE A 388 -1.34 -16.37 -15.26
CA ILE A 388 -1.15 -16.68 -13.84
C ILE A 388 -1.01 -18.19 -13.63
N PHE A 389 -1.91 -18.99 -14.21
CA PHE A 389 -1.87 -20.44 -14.08
C PHE A 389 -0.63 -21.06 -14.75
N GLY A 390 -0.14 -20.47 -15.84
CA GLY A 390 1.13 -20.87 -16.45
C GLY A 390 2.35 -20.55 -15.59
N LEU A 391 2.37 -19.38 -14.93
CA LEU A 391 3.42 -19.03 -13.94
C LEU A 391 3.44 -20.02 -12.78
N VAL A 392 2.27 -20.41 -12.25
CA VAL A 392 2.17 -21.47 -11.23
C VAL A 392 2.78 -22.78 -11.73
N GLY A 393 2.45 -23.21 -12.95
CA GLY A 393 3.03 -24.40 -13.55
C GLY A 393 4.55 -24.37 -13.67
N LEU A 394 5.11 -23.21 -14.04
CA LEU A 394 6.55 -23.00 -14.14
C LEU A 394 7.24 -23.05 -12.76
N GLU A 395 6.66 -22.41 -11.74
CA GLU A 395 7.20 -22.45 -10.38
C GLU A 395 7.19 -23.87 -9.79
N ILE A 396 6.12 -24.64 -10.04
CA ILE A 396 6.05 -26.06 -9.64
C ILE A 396 7.14 -26.88 -10.33
N GLU A 397 7.27 -26.78 -11.66
CA GLU A 397 8.22 -27.61 -12.40
C GLU A 397 9.67 -27.24 -12.06
N ALA A 398 9.97 -25.95 -11.91
CA ALA A 398 11.28 -25.46 -11.50
C ALA A 398 11.67 -25.92 -10.09
N ALA A 399 10.71 -26.01 -9.17
CA ALA A 399 10.96 -26.47 -7.80
C ALA A 399 11.16 -27.98 -7.69
N GLU A 400 10.55 -28.78 -8.56
CA GLU A 400 10.50 -30.25 -8.40
C GLU A 400 11.40 -31.03 -9.36
N LYS A 401 11.74 -30.48 -10.53
CA LYS A 401 12.57 -31.17 -11.52
C LYS A 401 14.03 -30.75 -11.42
N GLU A 402 14.87 -31.68 -10.98
CA GLU A 402 16.32 -31.53 -11.01
C GLU A 402 16.79 -31.32 -12.47
N ASP A 403 17.52 -30.23 -12.73
CA ASP A 403 17.91 -29.75 -14.06
C ASP A 403 16.74 -29.41 -15.02
N PHE A 404 15.64 -28.86 -14.49
CA PHE A 404 14.54 -28.33 -15.30
C PHE A 404 15.02 -27.47 -16.48
N LEU A 405 15.80 -26.44 -16.19
CA LEU A 405 16.23 -25.43 -17.17
C LEU A 405 17.20 -25.98 -18.22
N GLY A 406 18.10 -26.90 -17.86
CA GLY A 406 19.01 -27.54 -18.80
C GLY A 406 18.29 -28.50 -19.76
N SER A 407 17.21 -29.12 -19.29
CA SER A 407 16.43 -30.10 -20.05
C SER A 407 15.52 -29.52 -21.15
N LEU A 408 15.25 -28.21 -21.13
CA LEU A 408 14.35 -27.55 -22.09
C LEU A 408 14.99 -27.43 -23.48
N SER A 409 14.23 -27.73 -24.54
CA SER A 409 14.62 -27.35 -25.91
C SER A 409 14.73 -25.82 -26.03
N GLU A 410 15.42 -25.31 -27.06
CA GLU A 410 15.50 -23.86 -27.27
C GLU A 410 14.10 -23.23 -27.47
N ALA A 411 13.21 -23.92 -28.18
CA ALA A 411 11.84 -23.45 -28.41
C ALA A 411 11.03 -23.37 -27.12
N GLU A 412 11.10 -24.40 -26.26
CA GLU A 412 10.44 -24.38 -24.94
C GLU A 412 11.04 -23.33 -24.02
N PHE A 413 12.35 -23.14 -24.06
CA PHE A 413 13.03 -22.12 -23.26
C PHE A 413 12.57 -20.71 -23.67
N ARG A 414 12.54 -20.42 -24.97
CA ARG A 414 12.03 -19.15 -25.49
C ARG A 414 10.55 -18.95 -25.15
N HIS A 415 9.76 -20.03 -25.15
CA HIS A 415 8.36 -19.98 -24.76
C HIS A 415 8.20 -19.64 -23.27
N MET A 416 8.94 -20.30 -22.38
CA MET A 416 8.99 -20.03 -20.94
C MET A 416 9.34 -18.56 -20.67
N LEU A 417 10.34 -18.00 -21.36
CA LEU A 417 10.76 -16.60 -21.15
C LEU A 417 9.66 -15.57 -21.40
N ARG A 418 8.63 -15.91 -22.19
CA ARG A 418 7.47 -15.02 -22.41
C ARG A 418 6.65 -14.78 -21.16
N TYR A 419 6.76 -15.65 -20.16
CA TYR A 419 6.09 -15.49 -18.87
C TYR A 419 6.85 -14.55 -17.93
N ALA A 420 8.13 -14.28 -18.18
CA ALA A 420 9.00 -13.57 -17.23
C ALA A 420 8.50 -12.15 -16.91
N THR A 421 8.04 -11.41 -17.91
CA THR A 421 7.59 -10.00 -17.75
C THR A 421 6.15 -9.86 -17.25
N TRP A 422 5.49 -10.98 -16.95
CA TRP A 422 4.13 -11.00 -16.41
C TRP A 422 4.09 -11.21 -14.89
N GLU A 423 5.23 -11.33 -14.23
CA GLU A 423 5.26 -11.43 -12.76
C GLU A 423 4.96 -10.07 -12.12
N LEU A 424 4.00 -10.03 -11.19
CA LEU A 424 3.59 -8.78 -10.53
C LEU A 424 4.64 -8.23 -9.57
N ASN A 425 5.46 -9.12 -9.01
CA ASN A 425 6.43 -8.78 -7.99
C ASN A 425 7.86 -8.83 -8.56
N GLY A 426 8.08 -8.25 -9.74
CA GLY A 426 9.38 -8.21 -10.43
C GLY A 426 9.55 -9.33 -11.45
N PHE A 427 10.39 -10.33 -11.13
CA PHE A 427 10.63 -11.48 -11.99
C PHE A 427 10.36 -12.81 -11.27
N PRO A 428 9.99 -13.87 -12.02
CA PRO A 428 9.84 -15.22 -11.47
C PRO A 428 11.12 -15.74 -10.83
N THR A 429 11.00 -16.68 -9.89
CA THR A 429 12.14 -17.16 -9.09
C THR A 429 13.19 -17.88 -9.94
N TRP A 430 12.75 -18.49 -11.03
CA TRP A 430 13.58 -19.27 -11.96
C TRP A 430 14.39 -18.42 -12.94
N LEU A 431 14.12 -17.11 -13.11
CA LEU A 431 14.72 -16.31 -14.18
C LEU A 431 16.25 -16.14 -14.02
N GLU A 432 16.75 -15.93 -12.80
CA GLU A 432 18.18 -15.81 -12.56
C GLU A 432 18.91 -17.13 -12.87
N ALA A 433 18.32 -18.26 -12.46
CA ALA A 433 18.86 -19.57 -12.79
C ALA A 433 18.83 -19.82 -14.31
N ALA A 434 17.77 -19.39 -14.99
CA ALA A 434 17.65 -19.46 -16.45
C ALA A 434 18.79 -18.68 -17.14
N ASN A 435 19.13 -17.49 -16.62
CA ASN A 435 20.24 -16.70 -17.15
C ASN A 435 21.60 -17.38 -16.95
N LYS A 436 21.82 -18.07 -15.82
CA LYS A 436 23.05 -18.84 -15.59
C LYS A 436 23.24 -19.98 -16.60
N VAL A 437 22.15 -20.55 -17.12
CA VAL A 437 22.19 -21.63 -18.12
C VAL A 437 22.29 -21.08 -19.55
N ARG A 438 21.46 -20.11 -19.93
CA ARG A 438 21.38 -19.57 -21.31
C ARG A 438 21.19 -18.05 -21.34
N SER A 439 22.19 -17.31 -20.85
CA SER A 439 22.12 -15.83 -20.73
C SER A 439 21.74 -15.11 -22.03
N ALA A 440 22.30 -15.53 -23.18
CA ALA A 440 22.00 -14.91 -24.47
C ALA A 440 20.50 -14.93 -24.81
N LEU A 441 19.81 -16.04 -24.53
CA LEU A 441 18.37 -16.17 -24.79
C LEU A 441 17.53 -15.30 -23.85
N VAL A 442 17.95 -15.18 -22.59
CA VAL A 442 17.27 -14.32 -21.59
C VAL A 442 17.36 -12.86 -22.01
N VAL A 443 18.55 -12.40 -22.38
CA VAL A 443 18.77 -11.03 -22.86
C VAL A 443 17.96 -10.77 -24.13
N GLU A 444 18.02 -11.68 -25.12
CA GLU A 444 17.28 -11.57 -26.37
C GLU A 444 15.76 -11.44 -26.15
N ALA A 445 15.21 -12.17 -25.17
CA ALA A 445 13.78 -12.13 -24.86
C ALA A 445 13.32 -10.81 -24.22
N LEU A 446 14.20 -10.09 -23.52
CA LEU A 446 13.86 -8.83 -22.86
C LEU A 446 13.99 -7.61 -23.78
N ILE A 447 14.84 -7.68 -24.82
CA ILE A 447 15.07 -6.55 -25.75
C ILE A 447 13.78 -6.00 -26.37
N PRO A 448 12.83 -6.81 -26.89
CA PRO A 448 11.59 -6.29 -27.46
C PRO A 448 10.74 -5.50 -26.44
N GLU A 449 10.70 -5.96 -25.19
CA GLU A 449 9.95 -5.30 -24.12
C GLU A 449 10.63 -4.00 -23.66
N ILE A 450 11.96 -3.99 -23.60
CA ILE A 450 12.75 -2.77 -23.36
C ILE A 450 12.45 -1.74 -24.45
N ARG A 451 12.56 -2.14 -25.73
CA ARG A 451 12.26 -1.26 -26.87
C ARG A 451 10.84 -0.72 -26.82
N TRP A 452 9.88 -1.60 -26.53
CA TRP A 452 8.47 -1.20 -26.40
C TRP A 452 8.30 -0.16 -25.30
N GLU A 453 8.97 -0.32 -24.15
CA GLU A 453 8.94 0.66 -23.06
C GLU A 453 9.51 2.02 -23.52
N PHE A 454 10.64 2.05 -24.23
CA PHE A 454 11.19 3.29 -24.80
C PHE A 454 10.21 3.98 -25.78
N GLU A 455 9.47 3.22 -26.56
CA GLU A 455 8.55 3.76 -27.59
C GLU A 455 7.19 4.19 -27.04
N ASN A 456 6.77 3.66 -25.89
CA ASN A 456 5.42 3.83 -25.35
C ASN A 456 5.36 4.56 -23.99
N SER A 457 6.50 4.94 -23.42
CA SER A 457 6.55 5.75 -22.20
C SER A 457 6.14 7.20 -22.51
N THR A 458 5.00 7.64 -22.00
CA THR A 458 4.53 9.04 -22.10
C THR A 458 4.43 9.68 -20.72
N PRO A 459 4.46 11.02 -20.59
CA PRO A 459 4.34 11.70 -19.30
C PRO A 459 3.08 11.33 -18.49
N GLU A 460 2.01 10.87 -19.16
CA GLU A 460 0.75 10.47 -18.54
C GLU A 460 0.70 8.98 -18.14
N LYS A 461 1.63 8.14 -18.63
CA LYS A 461 1.67 6.70 -18.39
C LYS A 461 3.00 6.33 -17.72
N THR A 462 2.95 6.08 -16.41
CA THR A 462 4.15 5.71 -15.66
C THR A 462 4.76 4.41 -16.21
N PRO A 463 6.06 4.38 -16.56
CA PRO A 463 6.69 3.27 -17.27
C PRO A 463 7.18 2.18 -16.32
N HIS A 464 6.41 1.81 -15.30
CA HIS A 464 6.78 0.68 -14.43
C HIS A 464 6.50 -0.64 -15.17
N HIS A 465 7.38 -0.96 -16.12
CA HIS A 465 7.42 -2.22 -16.85
C HIS A 465 8.77 -2.90 -16.60
N VAL A 466 9.55 -3.20 -17.64
CA VAL A 466 10.69 -4.11 -17.53
C VAL A 466 11.94 -3.41 -16.99
N LEU A 467 12.17 -2.12 -17.29
CA LEU A 467 13.38 -1.43 -16.82
C LEU A 467 13.41 -1.25 -15.30
N HIS A 468 12.25 -0.95 -14.70
CA HIS A 468 12.09 -0.89 -13.25
C HIS A 468 12.50 -2.23 -12.61
N ASP A 469 11.96 -3.32 -13.12
CA ASP A 469 12.20 -4.65 -12.55
C ASP A 469 13.65 -5.12 -12.80
N ILE A 470 14.25 -4.74 -13.93
CA ILE A 470 15.67 -4.99 -14.18
C ILE A 470 16.54 -4.28 -13.14
N VAL A 471 16.23 -3.03 -12.79
CA VAL A 471 16.99 -2.25 -11.81
C VAL A 471 16.97 -2.92 -10.43
N TYR A 472 15.80 -3.30 -9.92
CA TYR A 472 15.65 -3.73 -8.53
C TYR A 472 15.65 -5.25 -8.32
N HIS A 473 15.33 -6.03 -9.35
CA HIS A 473 15.14 -7.48 -9.22
C HIS A 473 16.07 -8.31 -10.12
N ALA A 474 16.75 -7.71 -11.10
CA ALA A 474 17.71 -8.42 -11.95
C ALA A 474 19.04 -7.66 -12.18
N PRO A 475 19.78 -7.25 -11.12
CA PRO A 475 21.05 -6.56 -11.27
C PRO A 475 22.13 -7.38 -12.02
N TRP A 476 22.00 -8.69 -12.04
CA TRP A 476 22.86 -9.61 -12.79
C TRP A 476 22.70 -9.48 -14.33
N LEU A 477 21.68 -8.77 -14.84
CA LEU A 477 21.52 -8.47 -16.27
C LEU A 477 22.29 -7.23 -16.72
N HIS A 478 22.68 -6.35 -15.79
CA HIS A 478 23.03 -4.98 -16.14
C HIS A 478 24.21 -4.89 -17.12
N SER A 479 25.25 -5.70 -16.92
CA SER A 479 26.42 -5.73 -17.80
C SER A 479 26.08 -6.23 -19.22
N ALA A 480 25.18 -7.21 -19.34
CA ALA A 480 24.77 -7.76 -20.63
C ALA A 480 23.85 -6.82 -21.42
N LEU A 481 23.20 -5.86 -20.74
CA LEU A 481 22.27 -4.92 -21.34
C LEU A 481 22.90 -3.59 -21.76
N ILE A 482 24.18 -3.32 -21.44
CA ILE A 482 24.83 -2.02 -21.67
C ILE A 482 24.65 -1.54 -23.11
N GLU A 483 25.11 -2.32 -24.09
CA GLU A 483 25.09 -1.90 -25.50
C GLU A 483 23.66 -1.77 -26.05
N HIS A 484 22.74 -2.60 -25.57
CA HIS A 484 21.34 -2.53 -25.96
C HIS A 484 20.67 -1.25 -25.43
N ILE A 485 20.89 -0.91 -24.17
CA ILE A 485 20.35 0.30 -23.56
C ILE A 485 20.95 1.55 -24.22
N LEU A 486 22.27 1.59 -24.47
CA LEU A 486 22.91 2.69 -25.20
C LEU A 486 22.30 2.87 -26.60
N SER A 487 22.14 1.77 -27.35
CA SER A 487 21.54 1.83 -28.68
C SER A 487 20.11 2.38 -28.67
N GLU A 488 19.29 1.98 -27.70
CA GLU A 488 17.92 2.51 -27.58
C GLU A 488 17.90 3.99 -27.15
N LEU A 489 18.80 4.42 -26.25
CA LEU A 489 18.96 5.83 -25.88
C LEU A 489 19.40 6.72 -27.06
N GLU A 490 20.33 6.25 -27.89
CA GLU A 490 20.83 6.98 -29.07
C GLU A 490 19.75 7.13 -30.14
N ARG A 491 18.93 6.09 -30.33
CA ARG A 491 17.83 6.03 -31.30
C ARG A 491 16.63 6.89 -30.88
N SER A 492 16.35 6.97 -29.58
CA SER A 492 15.15 7.62 -29.05
C SER A 492 15.14 9.13 -29.33
N GLY A 493 13.97 9.69 -29.61
CA GLY A 493 13.77 11.12 -29.83
C GLY A 493 13.74 11.89 -28.51
N SER A 494 12.61 11.82 -27.81
CA SER A 494 12.44 12.25 -26.41
C SER A 494 12.37 11.00 -25.54
N ILE A 495 12.92 11.05 -24.33
CA ILE A 495 12.95 9.92 -23.39
C ILE A 495 12.20 10.32 -22.13
N HIS A 496 11.27 9.48 -21.68
CA HIS A 496 10.57 9.72 -20.42
C HIS A 496 11.56 9.74 -19.24
N PRO A 497 11.42 10.66 -18.25
CA PRO A 497 12.39 10.83 -17.16
C PRO A 497 12.71 9.54 -16.38
N ASP A 498 11.70 8.72 -16.08
CA ASP A 498 11.92 7.44 -15.39
C ASP A 498 12.65 6.41 -16.26
N THR A 499 12.32 6.31 -17.55
CA THR A 499 13.00 5.42 -18.51
C THR A 499 14.47 5.80 -18.61
N LEU A 500 14.78 7.10 -18.70
CA LEU A 500 16.15 7.61 -18.66
C LEU A 500 16.82 7.25 -17.34
N ARG A 501 16.16 7.51 -16.20
CA ARG A 501 16.71 7.22 -14.87
C ARG A 501 17.05 5.74 -14.67
N TYR A 502 16.16 4.82 -15.04
CA TYR A 502 16.41 3.37 -14.97
C TYR A 502 17.52 2.95 -15.93
N SER A 503 17.52 3.46 -17.16
CA SER A 503 18.56 3.17 -18.15
C SER A 503 19.94 3.60 -17.66
N LEU A 504 20.07 4.84 -17.17
CA LEU A 504 21.31 5.33 -16.60
C LEU A 504 21.74 4.55 -15.36
N HIS A 505 20.80 4.05 -14.55
CA HIS A 505 21.12 3.14 -13.45
C HIS A 505 21.76 1.85 -13.98
N ILE A 506 21.09 1.17 -14.93
CA ILE A 506 21.57 -0.08 -15.54
C ILE A 506 22.97 0.08 -16.15
N LEU A 507 23.21 1.17 -16.88
CA LEU A 507 24.54 1.43 -17.47
C LEU A 507 25.63 1.56 -16.42
N ARG A 508 25.35 2.28 -15.32
CA ARG A 508 26.30 2.49 -14.22
C ARG A 508 26.62 1.19 -13.49
N SER A 509 25.59 0.50 -13.01
CA SER A 509 25.75 -0.76 -12.27
C SER A 509 26.27 -1.90 -13.13
N GLY A 510 26.01 -1.86 -14.44
CA GLY A 510 26.57 -2.79 -15.43
C GLY A 510 28.06 -2.61 -15.67
N GLY A 511 28.63 -1.45 -15.32
CA GLY A 511 30.05 -1.14 -15.52
C GLY A 511 30.37 -0.53 -16.88
N ALA A 512 29.45 0.25 -17.47
CA ALA A 512 29.74 1.02 -18.68
C ALA A 512 30.94 1.98 -18.46
N SER A 513 31.78 2.15 -19.48
CA SER A 513 32.98 2.98 -19.35
C SER A 513 32.62 4.46 -19.21
N GLY A 514 33.36 5.18 -18.36
CA GLY A 514 33.17 6.63 -18.20
C GLY A 514 33.35 7.39 -19.52
N GLU A 515 34.34 7.01 -20.33
CA GLU A 515 34.54 7.59 -21.66
C GLU A 515 33.30 7.45 -22.55
N ARG A 516 32.72 6.25 -22.64
CA ARG A 516 31.52 6.01 -23.47
C ARG A 516 30.30 6.80 -22.97
N LEU A 517 30.12 6.90 -21.65
CA LEU A 517 29.02 7.67 -21.06
C LEU A 517 29.21 9.17 -21.25
N ALA A 518 30.45 9.67 -21.17
CA ALA A 518 30.78 11.06 -21.43
C ALA A 518 30.53 11.43 -22.91
N ASP A 519 30.95 10.58 -23.84
CA ASP A 519 30.71 10.75 -25.27
C ASP A 519 29.21 10.76 -25.58
N PHE A 520 28.46 9.78 -25.04
CA PHE A 520 27.01 9.72 -25.17
C PHE A 520 26.34 11.00 -24.66
N SER A 521 26.68 11.45 -23.44
CA SER A 521 26.13 12.70 -22.89
C SER A 521 26.44 13.90 -23.78
N CYS A 522 27.69 14.03 -24.23
CA CYS A 522 28.14 15.15 -25.06
C CYS A 522 27.39 15.20 -26.40
N GLU A 523 27.22 14.06 -27.07
CA GLU A 523 26.50 13.95 -28.34
C GLU A 523 25.01 14.20 -28.16
N ARG A 524 24.40 13.61 -27.12
CA ARG A 524 22.97 13.73 -26.82
C ARG A 524 22.58 15.18 -26.51
N LEU A 525 23.40 15.90 -25.76
CA LEU A 525 23.21 17.32 -25.40
C LEU A 525 23.29 18.28 -26.61
N GLN A 526 23.69 17.83 -27.81
CA GLN A 526 23.58 18.64 -29.04
C GLN A 526 22.16 18.70 -29.60
N ARG A 527 21.23 17.88 -29.08
CA ARG A 527 19.82 17.89 -29.47
C ARG A 527 19.03 18.92 -28.65
N ASP A 528 17.84 19.26 -29.14
CA ASP A 528 16.90 20.08 -28.38
C ASP A 528 16.19 19.19 -27.36
N LEU A 529 16.61 19.29 -26.09
CA LEU A 529 16.15 18.45 -24.99
C LEU A 529 15.43 19.32 -23.95
N ASP A 530 14.52 18.72 -23.20
CA ASP A 530 14.00 19.38 -22.02
C ASP A 530 15.07 19.57 -20.94
N VAL A 531 14.75 20.42 -19.96
CA VAL A 531 15.70 20.82 -18.91
C VAL A 531 16.04 19.67 -17.95
N GLU A 532 15.15 18.69 -17.77
CA GLU A 532 15.32 17.57 -16.85
C GLU A 532 16.22 16.49 -17.46
N GLU A 533 16.02 16.17 -18.74
CA GLU A 533 16.92 15.33 -19.53
C GLU A 533 18.31 15.98 -19.61
N SER A 534 18.37 17.28 -19.96
CA SER A 534 19.63 18.02 -20.03
C SER A 534 20.41 17.97 -18.71
N ALA A 535 19.74 18.29 -17.59
CA ALA A 535 20.35 18.27 -16.27
C ALA A 535 20.88 16.88 -15.88
N SER A 536 20.14 15.82 -16.21
CA SER A 536 20.54 14.43 -15.97
C SER A 536 21.77 14.03 -16.79
N LEU A 537 21.85 14.46 -18.04
CA LEU A 537 22.99 14.19 -18.93
C LEU A 537 24.24 14.98 -18.53
N TYR A 538 24.10 16.23 -18.08
CA TYR A 538 25.22 16.99 -17.50
C TYR A 538 25.72 16.35 -16.21
N ALA A 539 24.83 15.85 -15.35
CA ALA A 539 25.23 15.13 -14.14
C ALA A 539 26.02 13.86 -14.48
N LEU A 540 25.54 13.08 -15.46
CA LEU A 540 26.27 11.91 -15.97
C LEU A 540 27.64 12.28 -16.55
N TRP A 541 27.71 13.36 -17.34
CA TRP A 541 28.95 13.80 -17.96
C TRP A 541 29.98 14.26 -16.92
N VAL A 542 29.57 15.09 -15.95
CA VAL A 542 30.45 15.57 -14.88
C VAL A 542 31.00 14.41 -14.04
N ASP A 543 30.23 13.35 -13.86
CA ASP A 543 30.71 12.18 -13.14
C ASP A 543 31.65 11.28 -13.92
N ALA A 544 31.41 11.17 -15.21
CA ALA A 544 32.20 10.35 -16.10
C ALA A 544 33.52 11.04 -16.49
N ASP A 545 33.47 12.33 -16.82
CA ASP A 545 34.60 13.19 -17.20
C ASP A 545 34.37 14.61 -16.69
N ALA A 546 34.79 14.87 -15.45
CA ALA A 546 34.58 16.16 -14.82
C ALA A 546 35.36 17.31 -15.48
N GLU A 547 36.51 17.02 -16.07
CA GLU A 547 37.37 18.04 -16.69
C GLU A 547 36.71 18.67 -17.91
N LYS A 548 35.96 17.88 -18.69
CA LYS A 548 35.16 18.38 -19.82
C LYS A 548 33.73 18.75 -19.42
N GLY A 549 33.12 17.96 -18.55
CA GLY A 549 31.71 18.13 -18.15
C GLY A 549 31.46 19.42 -17.38
N VAL A 550 32.35 19.83 -16.46
CA VAL A 550 32.14 21.05 -15.66
C VAL A 550 32.20 22.33 -16.51
N PRO A 551 33.20 22.55 -17.39
CA PRO A 551 33.18 23.69 -18.31
C PRO A 551 31.94 23.74 -19.22
N ALA A 552 31.46 22.58 -19.69
CA ALA A 552 30.26 22.50 -20.51
C ALA A 552 29.00 22.91 -19.72
N LEU A 553 28.88 22.42 -18.49
CA LEU A 553 27.81 22.80 -17.56
C LEU A 553 27.80 24.32 -17.27
N GLU A 554 28.97 24.91 -17.00
CA GLU A 554 29.09 26.37 -16.78
C GLU A 554 28.57 27.14 -17.99
N THR A 555 29.01 26.75 -19.18
CA THR A 555 28.58 27.37 -20.44
C THR A 555 27.07 27.25 -20.64
N TRP A 556 26.47 26.11 -20.27
CA TRP A 556 25.03 25.89 -20.38
C TRP A 556 24.22 26.77 -19.43
N LEU A 557 24.68 26.92 -18.17
CA LEU A 557 24.03 27.77 -17.18
C LEU A 557 24.17 29.26 -17.51
N GLU A 558 25.33 29.70 -18.04
CA GLU A 558 25.59 31.10 -18.41
C GLU A 558 24.77 31.59 -19.60
N ARG A 559 24.31 30.68 -20.46
CA ARG A 559 23.45 31.00 -21.63
C ARG A 559 21.99 31.22 -21.26
N GLN A 560 21.60 30.92 -20.02
CA GLN A 560 20.21 30.99 -19.54
C GLN A 560 19.97 32.28 -18.75
N GLY A 561 18.69 32.66 -18.62
CA GLY A 561 18.29 33.70 -17.65
C GLY A 561 18.49 33.22 -16.21
N ASP A 562 18.55 34.16 -15.27
CA ASP A 562 18.84 33.87 -13.85
C ASP A 562 17.88 32.82 -13.24
N ALA A 563 16.58 32.89 -13.57
CA ALA A 563 15.57 31.99 -13.04
C ALA A 563 15.68 30.58 -13.64
N GLU A 564 15.87 30.50 -14.95
CA GLU A 564 16.08 29.24 -15.68
C GLU A 564 17.38 28.56 -15.24
N ALA A 565 18.48 29.31 -15.17
CA ALA A 565 19.77 28.81 -14.70
C ALA A 565 19.69 28.27 -13.26
N SER A 566 18.92 28.93 -12.39
CA SER A 566 18.65 28.44 -11.03
C SER A 566 17.91 27.11 -11.03
N LYS A 567 16.83 26.98 -11.83
CA LYS A 567 16.08 25.72 -11.95
C LYS A 567 16.97 24.60 -12.52
N SER A 568 17.72 24.88 -13.57
CA SER A 568 18.67 23.98 -14.21
C SER A 568 19.76 23.49 -13.24
N ALA A 569 20.34 24.39 -12.45
CA ALA A 569 21.34 24.03 -11.43
C ALA A 569 20.74 23.15 -10.32
N GLN A 570 19.50 23.42 -9.91
CA GLN A 570 18.79 22.61 -8.90
C GLN A 570 18.54 21.18 -9.41
N LEU A 571 18.08 21.03 -10.65
CA LEU A 571 17.90 19.71 -11.27
C LEU A 571 19.23 18.97 -11.43
N PHE A 572 20.27 19.66 -11.92
CA PHE A 572 21.60 19.07 -12.11
C PHE A 572 22.19 18.54 -10.80
N VAL A 573 22.21 19.35 -9.74
CA VAL A 573 22.85 18.94 -8.48
C VAL A 573 22.08 17.80 -7.81
N THR A 574 20.75 17.78 -7.97
CA THR A 574 19.90 16.69 -7.47
C THR A 574 20.19 15.39 -8.23
N ALA A 575 20.36 15.47 -9.55
CA ALA A 575 20.77 14.33 -10.37
C ALA A 575 22.19 13.85 -10.03
N LEU A 576 23.14 14.76 -9.78
CA LEU A 576 24.54 14.44 -9.44
C LEU A 576 24.69 13.84 -8.02
N MET A 577 23.95 14.31 -7.04
CA MET A 577 24.14 13.82 -5.65
C MET A 577 23.24 12.63 -5.32
N GLY A 578 22.15 12.45 -6.07
CA GLY A 578 21.07 11.52 -5.73
C GLY A 578 20.19 12.10 -4.61
N GLY A 579 18.87 12.03 -4.79
CA GLY A 579 17.91 12.54 -3.79
C GLY A 579 17.98 11.79 -2.45
N ARG A 580 17.33 12.37 -1.43
CA ARG A 580 17.36 11.87 -0.03
C ARG A 580 16.77 10.47 0.18
N HIS A 581 15.89 10.01 -0.71
CA HIS A 581 15.13 8.75 -0.58
C HIS A 581 15.77 7.54 -1.27
N GLY A 582 17.08 7.56 -1.52
CA GLY A 582 17.88 6.33 -1.68
C GLY A 582 17.30 5.27 -2.61
N ALA A 583 17.31 5.53 -3.92
CA ALA A 583 17.38 4.48 -4.93
C ALA A 583 18.43 4.87 -5.99
N GLY A 584 19.70 4.48 -5.75
CA GLY A 584 20.83 4.69 -6.66
C GLY A 584 21.51 6.06 -6.53
N ARG A 585 22.35 6.22 -5.50
CA ARG A 585 23.11 7.42 -5.09
C ARG A 585 23.89 8.09 -6.24
N GLY A 586 23.31 9.05 -6.95
CA GLY A 586 24.01 9.91 -7.91
C GLY A 586 24.90 9.16 -8.92
N PRO A 587 25.66 9.85 -9.76
CA PRO A 587 26.62 9.23 -10.64
C PRO A 587 27.78 8.57 -9.86
N ALA A 588 28.26 7.44 -10.38
CA ALA A 588 28.97 6.40 -9.65
C ALA A 588 30.49 6.33 -9.93
N MET A 589 30.96 7.02 -10.97
CA MET A 589 32.34 6.96 -11.47
C MET A 589 33.25 7.87 -10.65
N GLY A 590 32.70 8.97 -10.13
CA GLY A 590 33.36 9.83 -9.17
C GLY A 590 34.48 10.70 -9.77
N SER A 591 34.51 10.94 -11.08
CA SER A 591 35.53 11.80 -11.73
C SER A 591 35.58 13.20 -11.10
N TYR A 592 34.43 13.68 -10.63
CA TYR A 592 34.31 14.98 -9.97
C TYR A 592 34.85 15.03 -8.54
N ARG A 593 35.19 13.89 -7.91
CA ARG A 593 35.58 13.78 -6.49
C ARG A 593 37.05 14.14 -6.25
N THR A 594 37.48 15.27 -6.79
CA THR A 594 38.79 15.88 -6.51
C THR A 594 38.59 17.24 -5.84
N ALA A 595 39.55 17.66 -5.01
CA ALA A 595 39.44 18.92 -4.27
C ALA A 595 39.20 20.13 -5.21
N ARG A 596 39.95 20.19 -6.31
CA ARG A 596 39.82 21.24 -7.33
C ARG A 596 38.44 21.27 -7.99
N ILE A 597 37.92 20.11 -8.42
CA ILE A 597 36.63 20.05 -9.11
C ILE A 597 35.48 20.32 -8.15
N LEU A 598 35.49 19.73 -6.94
CA LEU A 598 34.45 19.96 -5.94
C LEU A 598 34.40 21.42 -5.51
N LYS A 599 35.54 22.10 -5.35
CA LYS A 599 35.59 23.55 -5.11
C LYS A 599 34.91 24.32 -6.25
N ARG A 600 35.22 24.01 -7.51
CA ARG A 600 34.63 24.66 -8.69
C ARG A 600 33.12 24.45 -8.75
N LEU A 601 32.66 23.21 -8.59
CA LEU A 601 31.24 22.85 -8.53
C LEU A 601 30.53 23.55 -7.37
N TYR A 602 31.15 23.62 -6.19
CA TYR A 602 30.58 24.31 -5.04
C TYR A 602 30.32 25.79 -5.34
N VAL A 603 31.32 26.49 -5.87
CA VAL A 603 31.18 27.91 -6.26
C VAL A 603 30.10 28.08 -7.33
N LEU A 604 30.08 27.22 -8.35
CA LEU A 604 29.09 27.26 -9.41
C LEU A 604 27.66 27.04 -8.89
N MET A 605 27.44 26.00 -8.09
CA MET A 605 26.13 25.70 -7.51
C MET A 605 25.67 26.81 -6.57
N HIS A 606 26.58 27.40 -5.78
CA HIS A 606 26.24 28.48 -4.86
C HIS A 606 25.85 29.79 -5.57
N ARG A 607 26.31 30.00 -6.82
CA ARG A 607 25.91 31.15 -7.65
C ARG A 607 24.42 31.06 -8.04
N HIS A 608 23.96 29.85 -8.40
CA HIS A 608 22.61 29.62 -8.92
C HIS A 608 21.61 29.12 -7.86
N ILE A 609 22.10 28.56 -6.74
CA ILE A 609 21.32 28.05 -5.60
C ILE A 609 21.70 28.87 -4.36
N ARG A 610 21.16 30.10 -4.27
CA ARG A 610 21.52 31.08 -3.24
C ARG A 610 21.08 30.66 -1.84
N THR A 611 21.95 30.74 -0.84
CA THR A 611 21.62 30.43 0.57
C THR A 611 20.50 31.30 1.14
N SER A 612 20.32 32.53 0.62
CA SER A 612 19.23 33.41 1.04
C SER A 612 17.84 32.84 0.76
N ASP A 613 17.75 31.92 -0.20
CA ASP A 613 16.51 31.32 -0.67
C ASP A 613 16.39 29.87 -0.14
N ASP A 614 17.21 29.51 0.84
CA ASP A 614 17.17 28.20 1.49
C ASP A 614 15.92 28.08 2.37
N ILE A 615 15.35 26.87 2.39
CA ILE A 615 14.14 26.58 3.13
C ILE A 615 14.52 25.95 4.46
N GLU A 616 14.31 26.68 5.55
CA GLU A 616 14.59 26.16 6.89
C GLU A 616 13.48 25.19 7.35
N ARG A 617 13.76 23.90 7.20
CA ARG A 617 12.87 22.81 7.63
C ARG A 617 13.19 22.28 9.03
N ALA A 618 14.23 22.80 9.68
CA ALA A 618 14.63 22.35 11.01
C ALA A 618 13.54 22.68 12.04
N GLY A 619 13.10 21.67 12.79
CA GLY A 619 12.08 21.83 13.84
C GLY A 619 10.66 22.08 13.35
N THR A 620 10.39 22.04 12.03
CA THR A 620 9.05 22.31 11.47
C THR A 620 8.17 21.07 11.26
N GLY A 621 8.61 19.90 11.74
CA GLY A 621 7.86 18.64 11.67
C GLY A 621 8.09 17.84 10.39
N VAL A 622 7.09 17.05 9.96
CA VAL A 622 7.19 16.19 8.76
C VAL A 622 6.80 17.00 7.52
N TYR A 623 7.73 17.12 6.57
CA TYR A 623 7.54 17.76 5.28
C TYR A 623 7.88 16.79 4.14
N SER A 624 7.30 17.00 2.97
CA SER A 624 7.76 16.37 1.73
C SER A 624 8.79 17.30 1.08
N PRO A 625 10.07 16.89 0.95
CA PRO A 625 11.08 17.69 0.28
C PRO A 625 10.66 17.98 -1.17
N GLY A 626 10.77 19.23 -1.61
CA GLY A 626 10.68 19.59 -3.03
C GLY A 626 12.05 19.68 -3.68
N LEU A 627 12.09 19.94 -4.99
CA LEU A 627 13.33 20.15 -5.75
C LEU A 627 14.30 21.13 -5.06
N ARG A 628 13.76 22.20 -4.47
CA ARG A 628 14.58 23.20 -3.78
C ARG A 628 15.21 22.63 -2.51
N ASP A 629 14.50 21.81 -1.74
CA ASP A 629 15.03 21.12 -0.55
C ASP A 629 16.17 20.17 -0.96
N ASP A 630 15.97 19.37 -2.01
CA ASP A 630 16.99 18.44 -2.52
C ASP A 630 18.22 19.13 -3.09
N ALA A 631 18.03 20.25 -3.79
CA ALA A 631 19.13 21.01 -4.37
C ALA A 631 20.01 21.70 -3.32
N GLN A 632 19.41 22.18 -2.22
CA GLN A 632 20.15 22.73 -1.08
C GLN A 632 21.04 21.67 -0.43
N ASP A 633 20.47 20.48 -0.20
CA ASP A 633 21.20 19.34 0.33
C ASP A 633 22.30 18.88 -0.62
N GLY A 634 22.02 18.86 -1.93
CA GLY A 634 23.01 18.56 -2.96
C GLY A 634 24.19 19.55 -2.93
N ARG A 635 23.90 20.86 -2.89
CA ARG A 635 24.92 21.92 -2.78
C ARG A 635 25.78 21.74 -1.51
N ASN A 636 25.14 21.46 -0.37
CA ASN A 636 25.84 21.24 0.90
C ASN A 636 26.66 19.94 0.87
N SER A 637 26.16 18.90 0.20
CA SER A 637 26.84 17.61 0.06
C SER A 637 28.13 17.72 -0.77
N ILE A 638 28.18 18.58 -1.80
CA ILE A 638 29.42 18.87 -2.54
C ILE A 638 30.51 19.41 -1.60
N PHE A 639 30.14 20.33 -0.71
CA PHE A 639 31.09 20.89 0.26
C PHE A 639 31.55 19.86 1.29
N ASN A 640 30.63 19.02 1.78
CA ASN A 640 30.97 17.95 2.71
C ASN A 640 31.94 16.95 2.07
N LEU A 641 31.69 16.56 0.82
CA LEU A 641 32.63 15.71 0.06
C LEU A 641 34.00 16.36 -0.09
N LEU A 642 34.06 17.66 -0.36
CA LEU A 642 35.34 18.38 -0.43
C LEU A 642 36.08 18.27 0.90
N ALA A 643 35.42 18.57 2.01
CA ALA A 643 36.03 18.58 3.33
C ALA A 643 36.49 17.19 3.82
N GLU A 644 35.91 16.11 3.31
CA GLU A 644 36.28 14.74 3.63
C GLU A 644 37.55 14.27 2.92
N ILE A 645 37.90 14.83 1.75
CA ILE A 645 39.09 14.44 0.99
C ILE A 645 40.37 14.84 1.77
N PRO A 646 41.23 13.89 2.15
CA PRO A 646 42.50 14.19 2.82
C PRO A 646 43.48 14.95 1.92
N GLY A 647 44.31 15.81 2.51
CA GLY A 647 45.49 16.38 1.84
C GLY A 647 45.50 17.90 1.70
N GLU A 648 46.67 18.40 1.27
CA GLU A 648 46.97 19.83 1.16
C GLU A 648 46.03 20.58 0.21
N GLU A 649 45.69 19.97 -0.93
CA GLU A 649 44.80 20.59 -1.93
C GLU A 649 43.42 20.90 -1.34
N THR A 650 42.88 20.02 -0.51
CA THR A 650 41.61 20.24 0.20
C THR A 650 41.74 21.38 1.21
N TYR A 651 42.82 21.38 2.00
CA TYR A 651 43.06 22.44 2.97
C TYR A 651 43.10 23.83 2.30
N ILE A 652 43.86 23.95 1.20
CA ILE A 652 43.96 25.18 0.42
C ILE A 652 42.58 25.56 -0.13
N ALA A 653 41.86 24.62 -0.73
CA ALA A 653 40.53 24.88 -1.27
C ALA A 653 39.55 25.39 -0.20
N LEU A 654 39.55 24.81 1.00
CA LEU A 654 38.71 25.25 2.11
C LEU A 654 39.11 26.65 2.63
N LYS A 655 40.41 26.96 2.69
CA LYS A 655 40.90 28.30 3.08
C LYS A 655 40.53 29.37 2.06
N GLU A 656 40.62 29.06 0.78
CA GLU A 656 40.20 29.96 -0.30
C GLU A 656 38.69 30.20 -0.26
N LEU A 657 37.89 29.14 -0.09
CA LEU A 657 36.44 29.28 0.10
C LEU A 657 36.12 30.12 1.34
N ALA A 658 36.78 29.88 2.47
CA ALA A 658 36.57 30.67 3.69
C ALA A 658 36.87 32.16 3.50
N ARG A 659 37.81 32.52 2.63
CA ARG A 659 38.13 33.91 2.30
C ARG A 659 37.10 34.54 1.35
N ASP A 660 36.75 33.81 0.30
CA ASP A 660 36.04 34.37 -0.85
C ASP A 660 34.52 34.11 -0.83
N HIS A 661 34.01 33.38 0.18
CA HIS A 661 32.59 33.00 0.24
C HIS A 661 31.65 34.22 0.25
N PRO A 662 30.59 34.27 -0.55
CA PRO A 662 29.67 35.40 -0.59
C PRO A 662 28.85 35.58 0.70
N ASN A 663 28.56 34.49 1.43
CA ASN A 663 27.95 34.56 2.76
C ASN A 663 29.04 34.68 3.85
N GLU A 664 29.17 35.88 4.44
CA GLU A 664 30.16 36.18 5.48
C GLU A 664 29.99 35.31 6.74
N GLY A 665 28.75 34.96 7.11
CA GLY A 665 28.47 34.13 8.27
C GLY A 665 29.00 32.70 8.14
N SER A 666 29.16 32.20 6.92
CA SER A 666 29.70 30.86 6.65
C SER A 666 31.23 30.80 6.69
N ARG A 667 31.92 31.95 6.52
CA ARG A 667 33.39 32.01 6.41
C ARG A 667 34.10 31.44 7.64
N GLY A 668 33.67 31.83 8.83
CA GLY A 668 34.26 31.35 10.09
C GLY A 668 34.08 29.84 10.31
N TRP A 669 32.95 29.28 9.86
CA TRP A 669 32.72 27.83 9.92
C TRP A 669 33.62 27.07 8.93
N MET A 670 33.79 27.58 7.70
CA MET A 670 34.69 27.00 6.71
C MET A 670 36.14 27.04 7.17
N GLU A 671 36.57 28.14 7.81
CA GLU A 671 37.91 28.26 8.37
C GLU A 671 38.15 27.23 9.48
N LYS A 672 37.17 27.03 10.38
CA LYS A 672 37.24 25.97 11.39
C LYS A 672 37.36 24.58 10.76
N LEU A 673 36.68 24.34 9.64
CA LEU A 673 36.74 23.05 8.95
C LEU A 673 38.09 22.83 8.26
N ALA A 674 38.68 23.89 7.68
CA ALA A 674 40.05 23.84 7.17
C ALA A 674 41.06 23.46 8.27
N TYR A 675 40.94 24.07 9.46
CA TYR A 675 41.78 23.69 10.61
C TYR A 675 41.57 22.24 11.03
N ARG A 676 40.32 21.77 11.13
CA ARG A 676 40.03 20.36 11.43
C ARG A 676 40.60 19.39 10.39
N ARG A 677 40.57 19.75 9.10
CA ARG A 677 41.20 18.95 8.03
C ARG A 677 42.71 18.87 8.22
N ALA A 678 43.36 20.00 8.52
CA ALA A 678 44.80 20.03 8.80
C ALA A 678 45.17 19.22 10.07
N GLU A 679 44.35 19.30 11.13
CA GLU A 679 44.52 18.48 12.33
C GLU A 679 44.41 16.98 11.99
N ALA A 680 43.38 16.59 11.23
CA ALA A 680 43.15 15.20 10.85
C ALA A 680 44.20 14.66 9.85
N ASP A 681 44.76 15.51 8.99
CA ASP A 681 45.89 15.15 8.11
C ASP A 681 47.22 15.09 8.87
N GLY A 682 47.35 15.87 9.95
CA GLY A 682 48.52 15.90 10.82
C GLY A 682 48.56 14.79 11.86
N ASP A 683 47.43 14.13 12.14
CA ASP A 683 47.34 12.96 13.03
C ASP A 683 47.82 11.70 12.29
N LEU A 684 49.14 11.62 12.12
CA LEU A 684 49.79 10.51 11.41
C LEU A 684 49.46 9.18 12.12
N PRO A 685 49.10 8.12 11.38
CA PRO A 685 48.86 6.82 11.98
C PRO A 685 50.11 6.34 12.74
N SER A 686 49.87 5.66 13.87
CA SER A 686 50.94 5.03 14.64
C SER A 686 51.76 4.13 13.72
N TRP A 687 53.08 4.25 13.79
CA TRP A 687 53.98 3.49 12.92
C TRP A 687 53.73 2.00 13.06
N THR A 688 53.56 1.32 11.92
CA THR A 688 53.49 -0.14 11.93
C THR A 688 54.89 -0.73 12.16
N SER A 689 54.95 -1.98 12.57
CA SER A 689 56.22 -2.73 12.66
C SER A 689 56.94 -2.80 11.31
N ALA A 690 56.22 -2.71 10.19
CA ALA A 690 56.80 -2.61 8.85
C ALA A 690 57.43 -1.23 8.58
N ASP A 691 56.80 -0.14 9.04
CA ASP A 691 57.32 1.23 8.89
C ASP A 691 58.57 1.44 9.76
N LEU A 692 58.59 0.90 10.97
CA LEU A 692 59.77 0.89 11.85
C LEU A 692 60.94 0.13 11.21
N ALA A 693 60.69 -1.03 10.62
CA ALA A 693 61.72 -1.80 9.91
C ALA A 693 62.28 -1.04 8.68
N ARG A 694 61.42 -0.31 7.97
CA ARG A 694 61.79 0.51 6.81
C ARG A 694 62.61 1.75 7.23
N LEU A 695 62.31 2.35 8.38
CA LEU A 695 63.14 3.43 8.95
C LEU A 695 64.54 2.91 9.35
N ASP A 696 64.62 1.74 9.97
CA ASP A 696 65.90 1.18 10.42
C ASP A 696 66.83 0.84 9.23
N GLN A 697 66.24 0.51 8.07
CA GLN A 697 66.98 0.35 6.81
C GLN A 697 67.50 1.67 6.23
N LEU A 698 66.77 2.78 6.41
CA LEU A 698 67.18 4.12 5.96
C LEU A 698 68.24 4.77 6.87
N ARG A 699 68.47 4.20 8.06
CA ARG A 699 69.48 4.65 9.03
C ARG A 699 70.86 4.01 8.82
N LYS A 700 70.98 3.00 7.97
CA LYS A 700 72.25 2.42 7.51
C LYS A 700 72.65 3.05 6.18
#